data_AF-A0A2X2YLW4-F1
#
_entry.id   AF-A0A2X2YLW4-F1
#
_cell.length_a   1.000
_cell.length_b   1.000
_cell.length_c   1.000
_cell.angle_alpha   90.00
_cell.angle_beta   90.00
_cell.angle_gamma   90.00
#
_symmetry.space_group_name_H-M   'P 1'
#
loop_
_entity.id
_entity.type
_entity.pdbx_description
1 polymer ?
#
loop_
_entity_poly.entity_id
_entity_poly.type
_entity_poly.pdbx_seq_one_letter_code
_entity_poly.pdbx_strand_id
1 'polypeptide(L)'
;MNKRDLRRIEILNLDENIYGENSNQLRFDIGQFEFNIVPQVHDDILVLNIFKNEDVKKGILIPTKRIFQSKDDYITQDLRENKWLTGAFYNMLELYGYYSRCYAKRYVFINDKNKNIINSYIANSGITTEEDPLINIERLQMKIQAYRLSLKHKKITDRIDKEMECVEELPEDFEEWIDKEAFKFSQYIYYEYKPKKKLKGYCTHCKSEVEVESPKHNKEGICPNCKCRIRYKVLGKSKNIHDETYLSLMQKTEDGLLIRYFRSKKSYFEHFKNPTFQYWELLRVFINKDNIKKYEYADFKQTGKTRWCDSIGRFSIYESSLYFNNLDFLKDTEYKYSAIELLAKEKVFNVFGYLTKYKTEKFLEYLVKLKLYNLAADYSSIVYDVGINPEGNNIKEILGVDKVNLKRLQELNANISTYKIIKAFYEEKIKLTDEELKTIMEKRIYWQQLLFILKEINKTPSKLIKYIDKLHGEFDDRLRDYADYINNAVKLKYDLTKDIVIFPRNFDEAHDIAADLIIKLEQNKNYVGFMEHYKNLGEEYNYESEKYIIIKPQKPIDLIKEGQALNHCVGSYIKSVANNKTTILFVREKENIDKPFYTLEITKDKLIQCRTKRNESYKENKEVKEFVDKYIKNIKVSRLKIAV
;
A
#
# COMPACT_ATOMS: atom_id res chain seq x y z
N MET A 1 14.65 -36.80 -19.76
CA MET A 1 14.09 -38.02 -20.41
C MET A 1 13.23 -37.66 -21.62
N ASN A 2 13.25 -38.45 -22.71
CA ASN A 2 12.46 -38.18 -23.92
C ASN A 2 11.01 -38.67 -23.77
N LYS A 3 10.05 -37.74 -23.68
CA LYS A 3 8.62 -38.03 -23.51
C LYS A 3 8.02 -38.92 -24.61
N ARG A 4 8.53 -38.86 -25.85
CA ARG A 4 8.01 -39.69 -26.96
C ARG A 4 8.36 -41.17 -26.75
N ASP A 5 9.56 -41.45 -26.27
CA ASP A 5 10.03 -42.80 -26.01
C ASP A 5 9.32 -43.38 -24.78
N LEU A 6 9.18 -42.58 -23.72
CA LEU A 6 8.45 -43.00 -22.51
C LEU A 6 6.97 -43.34 -22.77
N ARG A 7 6.34 -42.74 -23.79
CA ARG A 7 4.96 -43.10 -24.19
C ARG A 7 4.84 -44.50 -24.77
N ARG A 8 5.92 -45.01 -25.38
CA ARG A 8 5.96 -46.35 -25.99
C ARG A 8 6.07 -47.46 -24.96
N ILE A 9 6.51 -47.12 -23.74
CA ILE A 9 6.49 -48.06 -22.62
C ILE A 9 5.03 -48.43 -22.34
N GLU A 10 4.72 -49.72 -22.42
CA GLU A 10 3.38 -50.28 -22.28
C GLU A 10 2.73 -49.82 -20.96
N ILE A 11 1.44 -49.49 -21.03
CA ILE A 11 0.65 -49.15 -19.84
C ILE A 11 0.27 -50.45 -19.16
N LEU A 12 0.77 -50.65 -17.94
CA LEU A 12 0.44 -51.84 -17.15
C LEU A 12 -1.05 -51.85 -16.82
N ASN A 13 -1.76 -52.89 -17.22
CA ASN A 13 -3.13 -53.16 -16.82
C ASN A 13 -3.12 -54.20 -15.68
N LEU A 14 -3.88 -53.97 -14.61
CA LEU A 14 -4.01 -54.96 -13.55
C LEU A 14 -4.88 -56.12 -14.07
N ASP A 15 -4.30 -57.29 -14.31
CA ASP A 15 -5.06 -58.50 -14.62
C ASP A 15 -5.49 -59.23 -13.33
N GLU A 16 -6.62 -59.96 -13.35
CA GLU A 16 -7.14 -60.71 -12.19
C GLU A 16 -6.10 -61.73 -11.65
N ASN A 17 -5.17 -62.17 -12.51
CA ASN A 17 -4.11 -63.13 -12.19
C ASN A 17 -2.87 -62.54 -11.49
N ILE A 18 -2.70 -61.21 -11.44
CA ILE A 18 -1.53 -60.56 -10.80
C ILE A 18 -1.55 -60.73 -9.27
N TYR A 19 -2.69 -61.12 -8.71
CA TYR A 19 -2.92 -61.25 -7.27
C TYR A 19 -2.47 -62.58 -6.64
N GLY A 20 -2.11 -63.59 -7.45
CA GLY A 20 -1.61 -64.89 -6.96
C GLY A 20 -2.53 -65.60 -5.95
N GLU A 21 -2.05 -66.68 -5.33
CA GLU A 21 -2.82 -67.54 -4.40
C GLU A 21 -3.23 -66.84 -3.08
N ASN A 22 -2.80 -65.60 -2.82
CA ASN A 22 -3.10 -64.82 -1.60
C ASN A 22 -4.17 -63.72 -1.81
N SER A 23 -5.19 -64.00 -2.62
CA SER A 23 -6.27 -63.06 -2.97
C SER A 23 -7.08 -62.50 -1.78
N ASN A 24 -7.17 -63.25 -0.67
CA ASN A 24 -7.96 -62.85 0.51
C ASN A 24 -7.25 -61.81 1.40
N GLN A 25 -5.93 -61.90 1.55
CA GLN A 25 -5.16 -60.94 2.36
C GLN A 25 -5.00 -59.60 1.62
N LEU A 26 -4.88 -59.62 0.29
CA LEU A 26 -4.86 -58.41 -0.53
C LEU A 26 -6.22 -57.71 -0.64
N ARG A 27 -7.34 -58.44 -0.68
CA ARG A 27 -8.69 -57.82 -0.59
C ARG A 27 -8.88 -57.06 0.72
N PHE A 28 -8.25 -57.52 1.80
CA PHE A 28 -8.21 -56.85 3.10
C PHE A 28 -7.35 -55.57 3.06
N ASP A 29 -6.16 -55.63 2.45
CA ASP A 29 -5.23 -54.48 2.33
C ASP A 29 -5.72 -53.39 1.36
N ILE A 30 -6.35 -53.75 0.23
CA ILE A 30 -7.00 -52.80 -0.70
C ILE A 30 -8.17 -52.04 0.00
N GLY A 31 -8.68 -52.59 1.11
CA GLY A 31 -9.64 -51.95 1.98
C GLY A 31 -9.06 -50.79 2.82
N GLN A 32 -7.78 -50.84 3.18
CA GLN A 32 -7.14 -49.92 4.13
C GLN A 32 -6.24 -48.85 3.48
N PHE A 33 -5.65 -49.14 2.32
CA PHE A 33 -4.76 -48.21 1.61
C PHE A 33 -5.48 -47.45 0.49
N GLU A 34 -4.96 -46.29 0.09
CA GLU A 34 -5.56 -45.46 -0.98
C GLU A 34 -4.95 -45.71 -2.35
N PHE A 35 -3.68 -46.09 -2.41
CA PHE A 35 -2.93 -46.29 -3.65
C PHE A 35 -2.27 -47.66 -3.72
N ASN A 36 -2.36 -48.30 -4.89
CA ASN A 36 -1.59 -49.50 -5.23
C ASN A 36 -0.43 -49.10 -6.14
N ILE A 37 0.77 -49.60 -5.86
CA ILE A 37 1.97 -49.28 -6.64
C ILE A 37 2.55 -50.54 -7.26
N VAL A 38 2.71 -50.51 -8.59
CA VAL A 38 3.28 -51.60 -9.37
C VAL A 38 4.51 -51.11 -10.14
N PRO A 39 5.72 -51.55 -9.77
CA PRO A 39 6.92 -51.22 -10.50
C PRO A 39 7.06 -52.08 -11.76
N GLN A 40 7.58 -51.45 -12.79
CA GLN A 40 7.96 -52.04 -14.07
C GLN A 40 9.34 -51.50 -14.41
N VAL A 41 10.27 -52.35 -14.83
CA VAL A 41 11.58 -51.89 -15.31
C VAL A 41 11.61 -52.07 -16.82
N HIS A 42 11.94 -51.01 -17.53
CA HIS A 42 12.16 -51.02 -18.98
C HIS A 42 13.52 -50.38 -19.25
N ASP A 43 14.46 -51.17 -19.76
CA ASP A 43 15.89 -50.81 -19.84
C ASP A 43 16.40 -50.34 -18.45
N ASP A 44 16.96 -49.14 -18.37
CA ASP A 44 17.46 -48.52 -17.14
C ASP A 44 16.43 -47.59 -16.46
N ILE A 45 15.14 -47.72 -16.80
CA ILE A 45 14.07 -46.86 -16.28
C ILE A 45 13.12 -47.67 -15.42
N LEU A 46 13.01 -47.31 -14.15
CA LEU A 46 11.98 -47.77 -13.25
C LEU A 46 10.70 -46.95 -13.46
N VAL A 47 9.62 -47.63 -13.82
CA VAL A 47 8.28 -47.06 -13.97
C VAL A 47 7.44 -47.47 -12.77
N LEU A 48 7.03 -46.51 -11.94
CA LEU A 48 6.08 -46.72 -10.86
C LEU A 48 4.67 -46.41 -11.38
N ASN A 49 3.88 -47.46 -11.59
CA ASN A 49 2.47 -47.34 -11.98
C ASN A 49 1.62 -47.16 -10.70
N ILE A 50 0.89 -46.05 -10.62
CA ILE A 50 0.10 -45.67 -9.45
C ILE A 50 -1.39 -45.84 -9.76
N PHE A 51 -2.03 -46.77 -9.06
CA PHE A 51 -3.45 -47.06 -9.16
C PHE A 51 -4.17 -46.49 -7.94
N LYS A 52 -5.29 -45.81 -8.15
CA LYS A 52 -6.15 -45.37 -7.04
C LYS A 52 -7.06 -46.53 -6.65
N ASN A 53 -7.10 -46.92 -5.38
CA ASN A 53 -7.87 -48.09 -4.95
C ASN A 53 -9.38 -47.93 -5.17
N GLU A 54 -9.88 -46.69 -5.14
CA GLU A 54 -11.26 -46.36 -5.52
C GLU A 54 -11.56 -46.71 -6.98
N ASP A 55 -10.62 -46.48 -7.89
CA ASP A 55 -10.75 -46.79 -9.32
C ASP A 55 -10.70 -48.30 -9.53
N VAL A 56 -9.78 -48.99 -8.86
CA VAL A 56 -9.65 -50.45 -8.91
C VAL A 56 -10.94 -51.12 -8.40
N LYS A 57 -11.53 -50.63 -7.30
CA LYS A 57 -12.84 -51.10 -6.78
C LYS A 57 -13.99 -50.90 -7.76
N LYS A 58 -13.88 -49.92 -8.68
CA LYS A 58 -14.84 -49.63 -9.74
C LYS A 58 -14.55 -50.40 -11.05
N GLY A 59 -13.56 -51.31 -11.06
CA GLY A 59 -13.16 -52.07 -12.24
C GLY A 59 -12.27 -51.30 -13.21
N ILE A 60 -11.74 -50.13 -12.83
CA ILE A 60 -10.79 -49.36 -13.63
C ILE A 60 -9.38 -49.86 -13.28
N LEU A 61 -8.82 -50.68 -14.16
CA LEU A 61 -7.57 -51.43 -13.93
C LEU A 61 -6.33 -50.80 -14.58
N ILE A 62 -6.44 -49.56 -15.04
CA ILE A 62 -5.34 -48.77 -15.59
C ILE A 62 -4.79 -47.79 -14.54
N PRO A 63 -3.49 -47.44 -14.58
CA PRO A 63 -2.90 -46.54 -13.61
C PRO A 63 -3.41 -45.12 -13.83
N THR A 64 -3.56 -44.39 -12.73
CA THR A 64 -3.89 -42.96 -12.77
C THR A 64 -2.68 -42.12 -13.15
N LYS A 65 -1.49 -42.52 -12.69
CA LYS A 65 -0.22 -41.84 -12.93
C LYS A 65 0.90 -42.87 -13.14
N ARG A 66 1.88 -42.51 -13.96
CA ARG A 66 3.13 -43.27 -14.14
C ARG A 66 4.32 -42.39 -13.83
N ILE A 67 5.18 -42.82 -12.92
CA ILE A 67 6.41 -42.10 -12.59
C ILE A 67 7.59 -42.83 -13.20
N PHE A 68 8.28 -42.17 -14.11
CA PHE A 68 9.47 -42.70 -14.76
C PHE A 68 10.68 -42.18 -14.00
N GLN A 69 11.43 -43.11 -13.42
CA GLN A 69 12.64 -42.86 -12.65
C GLN A 69 13.82 -43.46 -13.39
N SER A 70 14.79 -42.62 -13.74
CA SER A 70 16.13 -43.05 -14.19
C SER A 70 17.15 -42.80 -13.07
N LYS A 71 18.43 -43.10 -13.29
CA LYS A 71 19.48 -42.82 -12.28
C LYS A 71 19.59 -41.33 -11.96
N ASP A 72 19.53 -40.46 -12.98
CA ASP A 72 19.85 -39.04 -12.85
C ASP A 72 18.64 -38.10 -13.07
N ASP A 73 17.47 -38.66 -13.41
CA ASP A 73 16.30 -37.87 -13.78
C ASP A 73 14.98 -38.59 -13.45
N TYR A 74 13.89 -37.83 -13.29
CA TYR A 74 12.54 -38.39 -13.23
C TYR A 74 11.50 -37.49 -13.88
N ILE A 75 10.39 -38.08 -14.32
CA ILE A 75 9.22 -37.36 -14.81
C ILE A 75 7.95 -38.16 -14.56
N THR A 76 6.83 -37.48 -14.34
CA THR A 76 5.54 -38.12 -14.09
C THR A 76 4.60 -37.89 -15.27
N GLN A 77 3.86 -38.92 -15.67
CA GLN A 77 2.74 -38.82 -16.60
C GLN A 77 1.44 -38.98 -15.83
N ASP A 78 0.54 -38.01 -15.99
CA ASP A 78 -0.85 -38.10 -15.57
C ASP A 78 -1.67 -38.70 -16.72
N LEU A 79 -2.26 -39.88 -16.49
CA LEU A 79 -3.05 -40.58 -17.51
C LEU A 79 -4.51 -40.12 -17.54
N ARG A 80 -5.01 -39.47 -16.48
CA ARG A 80 -6.37 -38.90 -16.46
C ARG A 80 -6.44 -37.61 -17.27
N GLU A 81 -5.43 -36.76 -17.11
CA GLU A 81 -5.36 -35.48 -17.85
C GLU A 81 -4.52 -35.57 -19.13
N ASN A 82 -3.85 -36.70 -19.38
CA ASN A 82 -2.90 -36.90 -20.48
C ASN A 82 -1.79 -35.81 -20.51
N LYS A 83 -1.26 -35.46 -19.34
CA LYS A 83 -0.23 -34.42 -19.16
C LYS A 83 1.06 -34.98 -18.57
N TRP A 84 2.14 -34.25 -18.80
CA TRP A 84 3.43 -34.53 -18.17
C TRP A 84 3.68 -33.54 -17.02
N LEU A 85 4.03 -34.09 -15.86
CA LEU A 85 4.28 -33.36 -14.62
C LEU A 85 5.75 -33.50 -14.20
N THR A 86 6.29 -32.45 -13.59
CA THR A 86 7.64 -32.43 -13.01
C THR A 86 7.66 -32.76 -11.52
N GLY A 87 6.50 -33.10 -10.93
CA GLY A 87 6.39 -33.39 -9.50
C GLY A 87 6.97 -34.76 -9.14
N ALA A 88 7.64 -34.80 -7.99
CA ALA A 88 8.20 -36.01 -7.39
C ALA A 88 7.10 -36.98 -6.92
N PHE A 89 7.48 -38.23 -6.71
CA PHE A 89 6.66 -39.33 -6.21
C PHE A 89 5.82 -38.94 -4.99
N TYR A 90 6.43 -38.31 -4.00
CA TYR A 90 5.76 -37.89 -2.77
C TYR A 90 4.59 -36.91 -3.03
N ASN A 91 4.75 -35.99 -3.98
CA ASN A 91 3.70 -35.04 -4.37
C ASN A 91 2.55 -35.73 -5.13
N MET A 92 2.80 -36.89 -5.75
CA MET A 92 1.79 -37.59 -6.54
C MET A 92 0.80 -38.38 -5.69
N LEU A 93 1.17 -38.69 -4.44
CA LEU A 93 0.35 -39.42 -3.46
C LEU A 93 -0.31 -38.50 -2.41
N GLU A 94 -0.23 -37.18 -2.58
CA GLU A 94 -0.83 -36.18 -1.67
C GLU A 94 -0.44 -36.38 -0.20
N LEU A 95 0.77 -36.87 0.04
CA LEU A 95 1.30 -37.07 1.38
C LEU A 95 1.70 -35.70 1.97
N TYR A 96 0.77 -34.86 2.41
CA TYR A 96 1.13 -33.53 2.93
C TYR A 96 1.30 -33.53 4.46
N GLY A 97 2.49 -33.13 4.95
CA GLY A 97 2.75 -32.79 6.36
C GLY A 97 3.64 -33.78 7.14
N TYR A 98 4.21 -33.31 8.26
CA TYR A 98 4.98 -34.16 9.19
C TYR A 98 4.12 -35.26 9.82
N TYR A 99 2.82 -34.99 10.04
CA TYR A 99 1.87 -35.94 10.63
C TYR A 99 1.42 -37.05 9.66
N SER A 100 1.45 -36.84 8.34
CA SER A 100 1.18 -37.91 7.36
C SER A 100 2.35 -38.89 7.20
N ARG A 101 3.56 -38.52 7.67
CA ARG A 101 4.76 -39.37 7.63
C ARG A 101 4.77 -40.45 8.72
N CYS A 102 4.03 -40.26 9.81
CA CYS A 102 4.22 -41.03 11.03
C CYS A 102 3.10 -42.07 11.31
N TYR A 103 1.91 -41.99 10.70
CA TYR A 103 0.76 -42.76 11.20
C TYR A 103 -0.16 -43.43 10.17
N ALA A 104 0.00 -43.24 8.86
CA ALA A 104 -0.74 -44.04 7.88
C ALA A 104 0.05 -44.14 6.57
N LYS A 105 0.62 -45.31 6.28
CA LYS A 105 0.99 -45.61 4.88
C LYS A 105 -0.30 -45.50 4.08
N ARG A 106 -0.36 -44.63 3.06
CA ARG A 106 -1.53 -44.52 2.14
C ARG A 106 -1.37 -45.41 0.91
N TYR A 107 -0.27 -46.15 0.81
CA TYR A 107 0.06 -47.00 -0.32
C TYR A 107 0.41 -48.43 0.13
N VAL A 108 0.25 -49.37 -0.80
CA VAL A 108 0.68 -50.76 -0.63
C VAL A 108 1.30 -51.29 -1.93
N PHE A 109 2.24 -52.23 -1.78
CA PHE A 109 2.76 -53.02 -2.90
C PHE A 109 1.92 -54.27 -3.08
N ILE A 110 1.65 -54.66 -4.33
CA ILE A 110 0.83 -55.84 -4.60
C ILE A 110 1.47 -57.14 -4.08
N ASN A 111 2.80 -57.23 -4.01
CA ASN A 111 3.51 -58.39 -3.47
C ASN A 111 4.98 -58.04 -3.13
N ASP A 112 5.68 -58.96 -2.45
CA ASP A 112 7.10 -58.80 -2.12
C ASP A 112 8.01 -58.75 -3.36
N LYS A 113 7.60 -59.36 -4.48
CA LYS A 113 8.32 -59.28 -5.75
C LYS A 113 8.41 -57.84 -6.25
N ASN A 114 7.33 -57.06 -6.14
CA ASN A 114 7.31 -55.64 -6.49
C ASN A 114 8.27 -54.83 -5.59
N LYS A 115 8.27 -55.12 -4.30
CA LYS A 115 9.20 -54.50 -3.34
C LYS A 115 10.66 -54.76 -3.75
N ASN A 116 10.97 -56.01 -4.12
CA ASN A 116 12.31 -56.43 -4.53
C ASN A 116 12.77 -55.77 -5.83
N ILE A 117 11.89 -55.56 -6.81
CA ILE A 117 12.22 -54.85 -8.07
C ILE A 117 12.75 -53.44 -7.78
N ILE A 118 12.09 -52.69 -6.89
CA ILE A 118 12.51 -51.34 -6.54
C ILE A 118 13.82 -51.36 -5.75
N ASN A 119 13.96 -52.30 -4.81
CA ASN A 119 15.20 -52.45 -4.04
C ASN A 119 16.40 -52.77 -4.93
N SER A 120 16.26 -53.68 -5.89
CA SER A 120 17.33 -53.99 -6.85
C SER A 120 17.70 -52.78 -7.71
N TYR A 121 16.71 -52.02 -8.17
CA TYR A 121 16.94 -50.78 -8.94
C TYR A 121 17.67 -49.71 -8.11
N ILE A 122 17.27 -49.54 -6.84
CA ILE A 122 17.88 -48.59 -5.90
C ILE A 122 19.31 -48.97 -5.54
N ALA A 123 19.59 -50.26 -5.33
CA ALA A 123 20.93 -50.77 -5.06
C ALA A 123 21.90 -50.42 -6.21
N ASN A 124 21.45 -50.57 -7.45
CA ASN A 124 22.20 -50.16 -8.65
C ASN A 124 22.37 -48.64 -8.79
N SER A 125 21.56 -47.85 -8.07
CA SER A 125 21.60 -46.38 -8.05
C SER A 125 22.49 -45.80 -6.94
N GLY A 126 23.16 -46.64 -6.14
CA GLY A 126 24.12 -46.22 -5.11
C GLY A 126 23.50 -45.75 -3.79
N ILE A 127 22.27 -46.18 -3.49
CA ILE A 127 21.62 -45.98 -2.18
C ILE A 127 21.51 -47.35 -1.50
N THR A 128 22.15 -47.53 -0.34
CA THR A 128 22.20 -48.79 0.40
C THR A 128 21.61 -48.60 1.79
N THR A 129 20.28 -48.59 1.91
CA THR A 129 19.59 -48.45 3.20
C THR A 129 18.47 -49.48 3.32
N GLU A 130 18.34 -50.10 4.50
CA GLU A 130 17.30 -51.12 4.84
C GLU A 130 15.89 -50.52 5.02
N GLU A 131 15.67 -49.29 4.56
CA GLU A 131 14.41 -48.57 4.67
C GLU A 131 13.39 -48.99 3.60
N ASP A 132 12.16 -48.49 3.71
CA ASP A 132 11.11 -48.70 2.73
C ASP A 132 11.57 -48.27 1.31
N PRO A 133 11.39 -49.12 0.27
CA PRO A 133 11.89 -48.83 -1.09
C PRO A 133 11.44 -47.48 -1.65
N LEU A 134 10.26 -46.97 -1.25
CA LEU A 134 9.77 -45.68 -1.74
C LEU A 134 10.41 -44.49 -1.04
N ILE A 135 10.88 -44.66 0.20
CA ILE A 135 11.71 -43.65 0.88
C ILE A 135 13.04 -43.52 0.13
N ASN A 136 13.59 -44.63 -0.37
CA ASN A 136 14.81 -44.61 -1.18
C ASN A 136 14.59 -43.91 -2.53
N ILE A 137 13.43 -44.10 -3.17
CA ILE A 137 13.03 -43.34 -4.37
C ILE A 137 12.88 -41.85 -4.06
N GLU A 138 12.25 -41.49 -2.94
CA GLU A 138 12.13 -40.09 -2.51
C GLU A 138 13.52 -39.45 -2.35
N ARG A 139 14.46 -40.13 -1.67
CA ARG A 139 15.83 -39.67 -1.51
C ARG A 139 16.55 -39.48 -2.85
N LEU A 140 16.39 -40.40 -3.79
CA LEU A 140 16.95 -40.28 -5.13
C LEU A 140 16.38 -39.06 -5.86
N GLN A 141 15.06 -38.88 -5.82
CA GLN A 141 14.39 -37.73 -6.43
C GLN A 141 14.77 -36.40 -5.77
N MET A 142 14.98 -36.38 -4.45
CA MET A 142 15.49 -35.21 -3.72
C MET A 142 16.90 -34.82 -4.19
N LYS A 143 17.80 -35.80 -4.40
CA LYS A 143 19.14 -35.55 -4.97
C LYS A 143 19.05 -34.95 -6.37
N ILE A 144 18.19 -35.51 -7.23
CA ILE A 144 17.93 -35.00 -8.58
C ILE A 144 17.36 -33.58 -8.53
N GLN A 145 16.41 -33.30 -7.64
CA GLN A 145 15.84 -31.96 -7.46
C GLN A 145 16.90 -30.95 -7.00
N ALA A 146 17.74 -31.32 -6.04
CA ALA A 146 18.83 -30.46 -5.56
C ALA A 146 19.83 -30.15 -6.69
N TYR A 147 20.17 -31.13 -7.53
CA TYR A 147 21.02 -30.93 -8.71
C TYR A 147 20.35 -30.05 -9.77
N ARG A 148 19.09 -30.30 -10.14
CA ARG A 148 18.32 -29.44 -11.06
C ARG A 148 18.25 -28.00 -10.54
N LEU A 149 18.04 -27.83 -9.24
CA LEU A 149 18.03 -26.53 -8.59
C LEU A 149 19.39 -25.85 -8.64
N SER A 150 20.49 -26.58 -8.41
CA SER A 150 21.85 -26.03 -8.49
C SER A 150 22.20 -25.55 -9.89
N LEU A 151 21.79 -26.27 -10.94
CA LEU A 151 21.94 -25.83 -12.34
C LEU A 151 21.14 -24.56 -12.63
N LYS A 152 19.91 -24.47 -12.12
CA LYS A 152 19.08 -23.25 -12.24
C LYS A 152 19.71 -22.08 -11.50
N HIS A 153 20.20 -22.32 -10.29
CA HIS A 153 20.92 -21.32 -9.49
C HIS A 153 22.16 -20.84 -10.21
N LYS A 154 22.98 -21.75 -10.75
CA LYS A 154 24.17 -21.43 -11.52
C LYS A 154 23.86 -20.50 -12.71
N LYS A 155 22.82 -20.81 -13.50
CA LYS A 155 22.40 -19.93 -14.61
C LYS A 155 22.03 -18.52 -14.15
N ILE A 156 21.36 -18.39 -13.00
CA ILE A 156 20.99 -17.09 -12.44
C ILE A 156 22.24 -16.35 -11.95
N THR A 157 23.12 -17.04 -11.23
CA THR A 157 24.34 -16.45 -10.67
C THR A 157 25.30 -16.02 -11.76
N ASP A 158 25.55 -16.86 -12.77
CA ASP A 158 26.46 -16.55 -13.88
C ASP A 158 25.98 -15.31 -14.66
N ARG A 159 24.66 -15.19 -14.88
CA ARG A 159 24.06 -13.99 -15.51
C ARG A 159 24.27 -12.74 -14.65
N ILE A 160 24.07 -12.84 -13.32
CA ILE A 160 24.23 -11.69 -12.43
C ILE A 160 25.71 -11.30 -12.34
N ASP A 161 26.62 -12.27 -12.20
CA ASP A 161 28.06 -12.02 -12.11
C ASP A 161 28.57 -11.30 -13.36
N LYS A 162 28.12 -11.73 -14.54
CA LYS A 162 28.43 -11.04 -15.80
C LYS A 162 27.99 -9.57 -15.81
N GLU A 163 26.81 -9.24 -15.26
CA GLU A 163 26.36 -7.84 -15.17
C GLU A 163 27.18 -7.05 -14.13
N MET A 164 27.72 -7.72 -13.10
CA MET A 164 28.55 -7.09 -12.07
C MET A 164 29.99 -6.82 -12.51
N GLU A 165 30.48 -7.45 -13.59
CA GLU A 165 31.83 -7.26 -14.13
C GLU A 165 32.11 -5.81 -14.53
N CYS A 166 31.08 -5.07 -14.99
CA CYS A 166 31.22 -3.66 -15.39
C CYS A 166 31.24 -2.67 -14.22
N VAL A 167 31.05 -3.13 -12.98
CA VAL A 167 30.97 -2.24 -11.82
C VAL A 167 32.37 -1.92 -11.31
N GLU A 168 32.78 -0.68 -11.53
CA GLU A 168 34.06 -0.15 -11.07
C GLU A 168 34.19 -0.14 -9.54
N GLU A 169 35.43 -0.15 -9.05
CA GLU A 169 35.75 -0.01 -7.63
C GLU A 169 35.29 1.35 -7.07
N LEU A 170 35.34 1.49 -5.73
CA LEU A 170 35.01 2.75 -5.09
C LEU A 170 36.13 3.77 -5.32
N PRO A 171 35.80 5.07 -5.50
CA PRO A 171 36.82 6.12 -5.56
C PRO A 171 37.73 6.13 -4.33
N GLU A 172 39.01 6.45 -4.51
CA GLU A 172 40.02 6.44 -3.43
C GLU A 172 39.66 7.39 -2.28
N ASP A 173 39.05 8.53 -2.58
CA ASP A 173 38.62 9.55 -1.62
C ASP A 173 37.20 9.32 -1.08
N PHE A 174 36.52 8.21 -1.44
CA PHE A 174 35.13 7.95 -1.06
C PHE A 174 34.96 7.92 0.47
N GLU A 175 35.86 7.23 1.20
CA GLU A 175 35.79 7.15 2.67
C GLU A 175 36.04 8.50 3.34
N GLU A 176 36.99 9.28 2.83
CA GLU A 176 37.27 10.64 3.30
C GLU A 176 36.08 11.58 3.06
N TRP A 177 35.48 11.50 1.87
CA TRP A 177 34.28 12.26 1.51
C TRP A 177 33.10 11.92 2.43
N ILE A 178 32.92 10.64 2.79
CA ILE A 178 31.85 10.25 3.71
C ILE A 178 32.01 10.95 5.07
N ASP A 179 33.21 10.95 5.65
CA ASP A 179 33.44 11.58 6.96
C ASP A 179 33.25 13.10 6.93
N LYS A 180 33.76 13.76 5.88
CA LYS A 180 33.76 15.22 5.76
C LYS A 180 32.41 15.80 5.32
N GLU A 181 31.76 15.15 4.35
CA GLU A 181 30.57 15.69 3.69
C GLU A 181 29.29 14.98 4.17
N ALA A 182 29.21 13.65 4.03
CA ALA A 182 28.00 12.92 4.38
C ALA A 182 27.73 12.89 5.90
N PHE A 183 28.78 12.80 6.74
CA PHE A 183 28.72 12.86 8.20
C PHE A 183 29.00 14.27 8.77
N LYS A 184 28.84 15.33 7.98
CA LYS A 184 28.98 16.71 8.48
C LYS A 184 28.06 17.04 9.67
N PHE A 185 26.92 16.35 9.79
CA PHE A 185 26.00 16.48 10.92
C PHE A 185 26.46 15.74 12.19
N SER A 186 27.37 14.78 12.05
CA SER A 186 27.93 13.93 13.10
C SER A 186 29.28 14.49 13.55
N GLN A 187 29.22 15.71 14.08
CA GLN A 187 30.38 16.42 14.59
C GLN A 187 30.07 16.96 15.99
N TYR A 188 30.93 16.65 16.94
CA TYR A 188 30.67 16.83 18.36
C TYR A 188 31.78 17.60 19.06
N ILE A 189 31.39 18.32 20.12
CA ILE A 189 32.34 18.68 21.17
C ILE A 189 31.95 17.93 22.44
N TYR A 190 32.83 17.03 22.87
CA TYR A 190 32.69 16.32 24.13
C TYR A 190 33.29 17.14 25.26
N TYR A 191 32.56 17.32 26.36
CA TYR A 191 33.03 18.06 27.51
C TYR A 191 32.63 17.38 28.82
N GLU A 192 33.38 17.66 29.88
CA GLU A 192 33.05 17.27 31.24
C GLU A 192 32.25 18.40 31.91
N TYR A 193 31.09 18.07 32.50
CA TYR A 193 30.26 19.08 33.15
C TYR A 193 30.91 19.54 34.46
N LYS A 194 31.16 20.85 34.59
CA LYS A 194 31.60 21.52 35.82
C LYS A 194 30.81 22.83 35.97
N PRO A 195 30.54 23.31 37.20
CA PRO A 195 29.84 24.58 37.43
C PRO A 195 30.77 25.79 37.15
N LYS A 196 31.25 25.90 35.92
CA LYS A 196 32.11 26.98 35.43
C LYS A 196 31.59 27.45 34.07
N LYS A 197 31.76 28.75 33.80
CA LYS A 197 31.34 29.36 32.52
C LYS A 197 32.17 28.84 31.34
N LYS A 198 33.47 28.60 31.54
CA LYS A 198 34.41 28.08 30.54
C LYS A 198 34.81 26.65 30.88
N LEU A 199 34.68 25.75 29.92
CA LEU A 199 34.97 24.32 30.07
C LEU A 199 35.92 23.85 28.97
N LYS A 200 36.80 22.92 29.32
CA LYS A 200 37.59 22.19 28.32
C LYS A 200 36.69 21.16 27.64
N GLY A 201 36.78 21.07 26.32
CA GLY A 201 36.15 20.05 25.53
C GLY A 201 37.04 19.59 24.39
N TYR A 202 36.67 18.49 23.76
CA TYR A 202 37.38 17.92 22.63
C TYR A 202 36.48 17.95 21.40
N CYS A 203 36.94 18.58 20.32
CA CYS A 203 36.22 18.62 19.06
C CYS A 203 36.54 17.39 18.21
N THR A 204 35.52 16.62 17.82
CA THR A 204 35.67 15.42 16.98
C THR A 204 35.96 15.74 15.52
N HIS A 205 35.74 16.98 15.08
CA HIS A 205 36.01 17.40 13.71
C HIS A 205 37.49 17.76 13.50
N CYS A 206 38.01 18.74 14.24
CA CYS A 206 39.41 19.15 14.13
C CYS A 206 40.38 18.35 15.02
N LYS A 207 39.85 17.39 15.80
CA LYS A 207 40.59 16.51 16.69
C LYS A 207 41.44 17.24 17.74
N SER A 208 41.01 18.44 18.16
CA SER A 208 41.74 19.28 19.12
C SER A 208 40.96 19.51 20.40
N GLU A 209 41.70 19.69 21.51
CA GLU A 209 41.16 20.24 22.74
C GLU A 209 40.83 21.74 22.53
N VAL A 210 39.69 22.17 23.05
CA VAL A 210 39.12 23.51 22.87
C VAL A 210 38.50 24.01 24.16
N GLU A 211 38.52 25.34 24.36
CA GLU A 211 37.77 25.98 25.45
C GLU A 211 36.41 26.44 24.94
N VAL A 212 35.33 25.99 25.59
CA VAL A 212 33.96 26.30 25.21
C VAL A 212 33.22 27.02 26.33
N GLU A 213 32.40 27.99 25.96
CA GLU A 213 31.67 28.83 26.92
C GLU A 213 30.21 28.36 27.05
N SER A 214 29.78 28.12 28.28
CA SER A 214 28.43 27.69 28.66
C SER A 214 27.83 26.57 27.78
N PRO A 215 28.57 25.50 27.45
CA PRO A 215 28.05 24.45 26.57
C PRO A 215 26.86 23.74 27.23
N LYS A 216 25.82 23.49 26.43
CA LYS A 216 24.61 22.78 26.87
C LYS A 216 24.48 21.47 26.12
N HIS A 217 24.29 20.36 26.84
CA HIS A 217 24.14 19.04 26.25
C HIS A 217 23.08 19.03 25.14
N ASN A 218 23.40 18.40 24.01
CA ASN A 218 22.59 18.30 22.79
C ASN A 218 22.25 19.62 22.09
N LYS A 219 22.76 20.77 22.57
CA LYS A 219 22.64 22.03 21.83
C LYS A 219 23.72 22.12 20.76
N GLU A 220 23.36 22.79 19.67
CA GLU A 220 24.28 23.15 18.61
C GLU A 220 25.25 24.22 19.10
N GLY A 221 26.43 24.23 18.49
CA GLY A 221 27.49 25.19 18.75
C GLY A 221 28.41 25.31 17.56
N ILE A 222 29.39 26.19 17.71
CA ILE A 222 30.46 26.39 16.74
C ILE A 222 31.76 26.08 17.43
N CYS A 223 32.60 25.24 16.81
CA CYS A 223 33.92 24.96 17.35
C CYS A 223 34.77 26.24 17.34
N PRO A 224 35.38 26.65 18.47
CA PRO A 224 36.18 27.87 18.52
C PRO A 224 37.47 27.75 17.70
N ASN A 225 37.97 26.52 17.47
CA ASN A 225 39.17 26.27 16.66
C ASN A 225 38.85 26.24 15.16
N CYS A 226 38.13 25.21 14.68
CA CYS A 226 37.88 25.01 13.24
C CYS A 226 36.63 25.72 12.70
N LYS A 227 35.84 26.39 13.54
CA LYS A 227 34.60 27.11 13.17
C LYS A 227 33.49 26.23 12.58
N CYS A 228 33.64 24.91 12.57
CA CYS A 228 32.60 23.99 12.13
C CYS A 228 31.42 23.97 13.12
N ARG A 229 30.21 23.79 12.57
CA ARG A 229 29.01 23.51 13.37
C ARG A 229 29.17 22.15 14.04
N ILE A 230 28.82 22.08 15.32
CA ILE A 230 28.93 20.89 16.16
C ILE A 230 27.73 20.77 17.08
N ARG A 231 27.58 19.62 17.72
CA ARG A 231 26.65 19.42 18.84
C ARG A 231 27.42 19.11 20.13
N TYR A 232 27.06 19.75 21.23
CA TYR A 232 27.72 19.53 22.51
C TYR A 232 27.28 18.22 23.16
N LYS A 233 28.23 17.43 23.66
CA LYS A 233 28.00 16.14 24.31
C LYS A 233 28.70 16.08 25.67
N VAL A 234 27.97 15.69 26.71
CA VAL A 234 28.55 15.50 28.04
C VAL A 234 29.10 14.08 28.11
N LEU A 235 30.38 13.92 28.48
CA LEU A 235 31.05 12.61 28.51
C LEU A 235 30.30 11.56 29.33
N GLY A 236 29.84 11.92 30.53
CA GLY A 236 29.08 11.01 31.40
C GLY A 236 27.70 10.60 30.88
N LYS A 237 27.12 11.34 29.92
CA LYS A 237 25.76 11.10 29.39
C LYS A 237 25.73 10.55 27.97
N SER A 238 26.86 10.57 27.26
CA SER A 238 26.90 10.39 25.80
C SER A 238 27.83 9.24 25.38
N LYS A 239 27.70 8.10 26.06
CA LYS A 239 28.58 6.94 25.85
C LYS A 239 28.23 6.13 24.59
N ASN A 240 26.97 6.14 24.14
CA ASN A 240 26.50 5.26 23.05
C ASN A 240 25.92 6.08 21.89
N ILE A 241 26.76 6.86 21.19
CA ILE A 241 26.32 7.57 19.99
C ILE A 241 26.63 6.73 18.75
N HIS A 242 25.57 6.43 18.00
CA HIS A 242 25.65 5.85 16.68
C HIS A 242 24.85 6.73 15.73
N ASP A 243 25.55 7.32 14.76
CA ASP A 243 24.92 8.09 13.71
C ASP A 243 24.91 7.27 12.44
N GLU A 244 23.81 7.35 11.69
CA GLU A 244 23.63 6.61 10.45
C GLU A 244 23.14 7.54 9.35
N THR A 245 23.56 7.28 8.12
CA THR A 245 23.05 7.94 6.92
C THR A 245 23.16 7.00 5.72
N TYR A 246 22.41 7.31 4.66
CA TYR A 246 22.50 6.60 3.40
C TYR A 246 23.36 7.40 2.41
N LEU A 247 24.11 6.67 1.61
CA LEU A 247 25.02 7.22 0.61
C LEU A 247 24.61 6.71 -0.75
N SER A 248 24.90 7.49 -1.79
CA SER A 248 24.85 7.03 -3.15
C SER A 248 26.09 7.42 -3.93
N LEU A 249 26.46 6.57 -4.88
CA LEU A 249 27.55 6.78 -5.83
C LEU A 249 26.99 6.54 -7.23
N MET A 250 27.23 7.48 -8.13
CA MET A 250 26.88 7.34 -9.54
C MET A 250 28.10 7.00 -10.37
N GLN A 251 27.96 6.06 -11.30
CA GLN A 251 29.01 5.64 -12.22
C GLN A 251 28.44 5.55 -13.64
N LYS A 252 29.29 5.79 -14.63
CA LYS A 252 28.96 5.56 -16.04
C LYS A 252 28.98 4.05 -16.32
N THR A 253 28.09 3.58 -17.17
CA THR A 253 28.14 2.23 -17.75
C THR A 253 28.16 2.33 -19.27
N GLU A 254 28.41 1.23 -19.98
CA GLU A 254 28.41 1.21 -21.45
C GLU A 254 27.08 1.73 -22.04
N ASP A 255 25.96 1.30 -21.46
CA ASP A 255 24.60 1.57 -21.96
C ASP A 255 23.81 2.62 -21.16
N GLY A 256 24.42 3.27 -20.17
CA GLY A 256 23.75 4.24 -19.32
C GLY A 256 24.51 4.62 -18.06
N LEU A 257 23.86 4.47 -16.91
CA LEU A 257 24.43 4.80 -15.61
C LEU A 257 24.05 3.78 -14.53
N LEU A 258 24.91 3.69 -13.53
CA LEU A 258 24.72 2.89 -12.33
C LEU A 258 24.60 3.83 -11.13
N ILE A 259 23.61 3.60 -10.27
CA ILE A 259 23.54 4.16 -8.92
C ILE A 259 23.77 3.03 -7.92
N ARG A 260 24.77 3.21 -7.04
CA ARG A 260 25.07 2.31 -5.93
C ARG A 260 24.61 2.96 -4.64
N TYR A 261 23.85 2.24 -3.83
CA TYR A 261 23.32 2.71 -2.55
C TYR A 261 23.97 1.98 -1.39
N PHE A 262 24.37 2.76 -0.38
CA PHE A 262 25.04 2.25 0.81
C PHE A 262 24.31 2.70 2.06
N ARG A 263 24.34 1.84 3.09
CA ARG A 263 24.08 2.26 4.48
C ARG A 263 25.41 2.48 5.16
N SER A 264 25.54 3.57 5.89
CA SER A 264 26.75 3.92 6.62
C SER A 264 26.44 4.21 8.08
N LYS A 265 27.41 3.92 8.95
CA LYS A 265 27.32 4.07 10.39
C LYS A 265 28.64 4.63 10.93
N LYS A 266 28.53 5.68 11.75
CA LYS A 266 29.64 6.25 12.53
C LYS A 266 29.35 6.07 14.00
N SER A 267 30.27 5.43 14.73
CA SER A 267 30.07 5.02 16.12
C SER A 267 31.12 5.65 17.03
N TYR A 268 30.65 6.37 18.05
CA TYR A 268 31.50 6.97 19.09
C TYR A 268 31.53 6.14 20.38
N PHE A 269 30.98 4.92 20.33
CA PHE A 269 30.79 4.06 21.50
C PHE A 269 32.10 3.63 22.16
N GLU A 270 33.03 3.09 21.37
CA GLU A 270 34.31 2.59 21.88
C GLU A 270 35.19 3.75 22.33
N HIS A 271 35.36 4.77 21.47
CA HIS A 271 36.17 5.93 21.79
C HIS A 271 35.73 7.18 21.03
N PHE A 272 35.26 8.20 21.73
CA PHE A 272 34.73 9.41 21.09
C PHE A 272 35.77 10.24 20.33
N LYS A 273 37.07 10.10 20.65
CA LYS A 273 38.16 10.76 19.90
C LYS A 273 38.52 10.03 18.60
N ASN A 274 38.23 8.72 18.55
CA ASN A 274 38.54 7.84 17.42
C ASN A 274 37.29 7.01 17.08
N PRO A 275 36.24 7.64 16.51
CA PRO A 275 35.02 6.93 16.17
C PRO A 275 35.29 5.85 15.12
N THR A 276 34.59 4.73 15.22
CA THR A 276 34.63 3.68 14.20
C THR A 276 33.65 3.98 13.07
N PHE A 277 34.05 3.64 11.85
CA PHE A 277 33.32 3.92 10.63
C PHE A 277 33.05 2.63 9.86
N GLN A 278 31.82 2.43 9.40
CA GLN A 278 31.41 1.24 8.65
C GLN A 278 30.39 1.64 7.58
N TYR A 279 30.45 0.98 6.42
CA TYR A 279 29.43 1.10 5.38
C TYR A 279 29.27 -0.22 4.62
N TRP A 280 28.07 -0.41 4.08
CA TRP A 280 27.69 -1.61 3.32
C TRP A 280 26.90 -1.22 2.09
N GLU A 281 27.30 -1.74 0.93
CA GLU A 281 26.53 -1.59 -0.30
C GLU A 281 25.29 -2.50 -0.24
N LEU A 282 24.11 -1.92 -0.47
CA LEU A 282 22.83 -2.62 -0.30
C LEU A 282 22.13 -2.88 -1.64
N LEU A 283 22.18 -1.90 -2.55
CA LEU A 283 21.36 -1.87 -3.76
C LEU A 283 22.15 -1.22 -4.91
N ARG A 284 22.09 -1.85 -6.08
CA ARG A 284 22.56 -1.33 -7.36
C ARG A 284 21.37 -1.10 -8.28
N VAL A 285 21.28 0.08 -8.88
CA VAL A 285 20.25 0.44 -9.85
C VAL A 285 20.93 0.83 -11.15
N PHE A 286 20.83 -0.05 -12.14
CA PHE A 286 21.26 0.21 -13.51
C PHE A 286 20.12 0.92 -14.24
N ILE A 287 20.39 2.11 -14.76
CA ILE A 287 19.49 2.88 -15.60
C ILE A 287 20.08 2.89 -17.01
N ASN A 288 19.57 2.00 -17.85
CA ASN A 288 19.88 1.97 -19.27
C ASN A 288 18.84 2.80 -20.03
N LYS A 289 19.03 3.03 -21.33
CA LYS A 289 18.10 3.84 -22.16
C LYS A 289 16.63 3.39 -22.03
N ASP A 290 16.39 2.07 -22.10
CA ASP A 290 15.03 1.51 -22.20
C ASP A 290 14.61 0.66 -21.00
N ASN A 291 15.50 0.42 -20.02
CA ASN A 291 15.22 -0.49 -18.92
C ASN A 291 15.94 -0.10 -17.63
N ILE A 292 15.33 -0.45 -16.50
CA ILE A 292 15.89 -0.28 -15.16
C ILE A 292 16.05 -1.66 -14.53
N LYS A 293 17.29 -2.07 -14.27
CA LYS A 293 17.59 -3.31 -13.54
C LYS A 293 18.04 -2.98 -12.13
N LYS A 294 17.57 -3.76 -11.14
CA LYS A 294 17.90 -3.57 -9.73
C LYS A 294 18.47 -4.85 -9.15
N TYR A 295 19.57 -4.72 -8.41
CA TYR A 295 20.22 -5.83 -7.73
C TYR A 295 20.47 -5.50 -6.27
N GLU A 296 20.23 -6.45 -5.38
CA GLU A 296 20.37 -6.29 -3.93
C GLU A 296 21.44 -7.24 -3.40
N TYR A 297 22.21 -6.79 -2.41
CA TYR A 297 23.19 -7.65 -1.72
C TYR A 297 22.49 -8.41 -0.59
N ALA A 298 22.17 -9.69 -0.83
CA ALA A 298 21.31 -10.48 0.04
C ALA A 298 21.64 -11.99 -0.01
N ASP A 299 21.04 -12.76 0.90
CA ASP A 299 21.09 -14.23 0.86
C ASP A 299 20.38 -14.75 -0.40
N PHE A 300 21.15 -15.34 -1.30
CA PHE A 300 20.66 -15.86 -2.55
C PHE A 300 19.76 -17.07 -2.34
N LYS A 301 18.45 -16.91 -2.57
CA LYS A 301 17.45 -18.00 -2.53
C LYS A 301 17.50 -18.83 -1.23
N GLN A 302 17.81 -18.20 -0.10
CA GLN A 302 17.91 -18.83 1.23
C GLN A 302 18.95 -19.96 1.26
N THR A 303 20.05 -19.80 0.53
CA THR A 303 21.14 -20.79 0.48
C THR A 303 22.20 -20.54 1.55
N GLY A 304 22.08 -19.45 2.32
CA GLY A 304 23.09 -18.98 3.28
C GLY A 304 24.28 -18.27 2.61
N LYS A 305 24.24 -18.07 1.28
CA LYS A 305 25.30 -17.38 0.53
C LYS A 305 24.86 -15.94 0.22
N THR A 306 25.46 -14.98 0.90
CA THR A 306 25.23 -13.55 0.65
C THR A 306 25.99 -13.09 -0.60
N ARG A 307 25.28 -12.51 -1.56
CA ARG A 307 25.82 -12.01 -2.83
C ARG A 307 24.85 -11.06 -3.53
N TRP A 308 25.25 -10.49 -4.67
CA TRP A 308 24.32 -9.79 -5.56
C TRP A 308 23.25 -10.73 -6.10
N CYS A 309 22.00 -10.30 -5.95
CA CYS A 309 20.79 -11.01 -6.35
C CYS A 309 19.88 -10.08 -7.15
N ASP A 310 18.99 -10.61 -8.00
CA ASP A 310 17.88 -9.80 -8.51
C ASP A 310 17.11 -9.18 -7.33
N SER A 311 16.83 -7.88 -7.40
CA SER A 311 16.08 -7.19 -6.36
C SER A 311 14.68 -7.78 -6.25
N ILE A 312 14.28 -8.07 -5.01
CA ILE A 312 12.91 -8.45 -4.65
C ILE A 312 12.22 -7.35 -3.85
N GLY A 313 12.79 -6.14 -3.84
CA GLY A 313 12.32 -4.99 -3.06
C GLY A 313 12.62 -5.10 -1.57
N ARG A 314 13.70 -5.79 -1.17
CA ARG A 314 14.12 -5.87 0.24
C ARG A 314 14.68 -4.53 0.71
N PHE A 315 15.36 -3.81 -0.16
CA PHE A 315 15.93 -2.50 0.13
C PHE A 315 15.19 -1.42 -0.64
N SER A 316 14.82 -0.34 0.06
CA SER A 316 14.20 0.82 -0.57
C SER A 316 15.26 1.73 -1.20
N ILE A 317 14.83 2.52 -2.18
CA ILE A 317 15.63 3.65 -2.66
C ILE A 317 15.48 4.76 -1.62
N TYR A 318 16.54 4.99 -0.85
CA TYR A 318 16.56 5.99 0.20
C TYR A 318 17.01 7.35 -0.34
N GLU A 319 16.55 8.42 0.33
CA GLU A 319 17.23 9.70 0.24
C GLU A 319 18.65 9.52 0.77
N SER A 320 19.63 10.01 0.01
CA SER A 320 21.04 9.72 0.25
C SER A 320 21.91 10.93 -0.03
N SER A 321 23.07 10.96 0.64
CA SER A 321 24.14 11.88 0.28
C SER A 321 24.81 11.33 -0.98
N LEU A 322 24.72 12.06 -2.09
CA LEU A 322 25.33 11.67 -3.36
C LEU A 322 26.80 12.09 -3.38
N TYR A 323 27.69 11.12 -3.56
CA TYR A 323 29.10 11.39 -3.82
C TYR A 323 29.23 12.15 -5.13
N PHE A 324 29.78 13.37 -5.04
CA PHE A 324 29.73 14.35 -6.11
C PHE A 324 31.08 14.56 -6.83
N ASN A 325 32.17 13.97 -6.33
CA ASN A 325 33.52 14.22 -6.87
C ASN A 325 33.80 13.50 -8.21
N ASN A 326 32.96 12.54 -8.62
CA ASN A 326 33.10 11.84 -9.90
C ASN A 326 31.99 12.16 -10.92
N LEU A 327 31.17 13.19 -10.71
CA LEU A 327 29.99 13.45 -11.56
C LEU A 327 30.31 14.09 -12.91
N ASP A 328 31.58 14.34 -13.22
CA ASP A 328 32.01 14.96 -14.48
C ASP A 328 31.55 14.18 -15.72
N PHE A 329 31.41 12.86 -15.64
CA PHE A 329 30.93 12.03 -16.75
C PHE A 329 29.52 12.40 -17.21
N LEU A 330 28.72 13.07 -16.38
CA LEU A 330 27.36 13.49 -16.75
C LEU A 330 27.34 14.49 -17.89
N LYS A 331 28.44 15.21 -18.14
CA LYS A 331 28.59 16.18 -19.25
C LYS A 331 28.33 15.53 -20.62
N ASP A 332 28.61 14.24 -20.76
CA ASP A 332 28.43 13.46 -21.98
C ASP A 332 27.10 12.68 -22.02
N THR A 333 26.17 13.00 -21.13
CA THR A 333 24.88 12.30 -20.98
C THR A 333 23.69 13.25 -21.14
N GLU A 334 22.48 12.68 -21.19
CA GLU A 334 21.22 13.46 -21.15
C GLU A 334 21.05 14.29 -19.86
N TYR A 335 21.87 14.05 -18.83
CA TYR A 335 21.84 14.73 -17.54
C TYR A 335 22.85 15.88 -17.41
N LYS A 336 23.53 16.27 -18.48
CA LYS A 336 24.58 17.31 -18.46
C LYS A 336 24.16 18.66 -17.85
N TYR A 337 22.89 19.02 -17.96
CA TYR A 337 22.35 20.26 -17.39
C TYR A 337 21.51 20.03 -16.14
N SER A 338 21.44 18.80 -15.64
CA SER A 338 20.58 18.43 -14.52
C SER A 338 20.87 19.17 -13.23
N ALA A 339 22.01 19.85 -13.09
CA ALA A 339 22.43 20.55 -11.88
C ALA A 339 22.50 19.64 -10.62
N ILE A 340 22.48 18.31 -10.80
CA ILE A 340 22.43 17.36 -9.68
C ILE A 340 23.64 17.48 -8.75
N GLU A 341 24.82 17.82 -9.29
CA GLU A 341 26.03 18.07 -8.49
C GLU A 341 25.86 19.25 -7.52
N LEU A 342 25.20 20.33 -7.95
CA LEU A 342 24.90 21.48 -7.08
C LEU A 342 23.93 21.08 -5.97
N LEU A 343 22.92 20.26 -6.30
CA LEU A 343 21.98 19.77 -5.29
C LEU A 343 22.67 18.82 -4.30
N ALA A 344 23.55 17.94 -4.77
CA ALA A 344 24.29 16.98 -3.94
C ALA A 344 25.21 17.64 -2.90
N LYS A 345 25.81 18.78 -3.23
CA LYS A 345 26.62 19.57 -2.29
C LYS A 345 25.78 20.17 -1.15
N GLU A 346 24.49 20.42 -1.41
CA GLU A 346 23.60 21.16 -0.50
C GLU A 346 22.61 20.28 0.26
N LYS A 347 22.18 19.15 -0.33
CA LYS A 347 21.07 18.33 0.17
C LYS A 347 21.31 16.83 0.05
N VAL A 348 20.69 16.13 1.01
CA VAL A 348 20.35 14.71 0.91
C VAL A 348 19.02 14.63 0.14
N PHE A 349 18.93 13.75 -0.85
CA PHE A 349 17.73 13.63 -1.69
C PHE A 349 17.66 12.26 -2.37
N ASN A 350 16.52 11.95 -2.98
CA ASN A 350 16.33 10.73 -3.75
C ASN A 350 16.98 10.87 -5.14
N VAL A 351 18.22 10.37 -5.29
CA VAL A 351 19.00 10.47 -6.54
C VAL A 351 18.30 9.80 -7.72
N PHE A 352 17.80 8.58 -7.55
CA PHE A 352 17.08 7.88 -8.60
C PHE A 352 15.81 8.65 -9.00
N GLY A 353 15.02 9.10 -8.02
CA GLY A 353 13.81 9.89 -8.24
C GLY A 353 14.10 11.21 -8.97
N TYR A 354 15.20 11.89 -8.62
CA TYR A 354 15.67 13.08 -9.30
C TYR A 354 15.96 12.81 -10.78
N LEU A 355 16.74 11.76 -11.08
CA LEU A 355 17.11 11.42 -12.45
C LEU A 355 15.89 10.99 -13.28
N THR A 356 15.02 10.14 -12.72
CA THR A 356 13.82 9.69 -13.44
C THR A 356 12.88 10.83 -13.76
N LYS A 357 12.67 11.77 -12.82
CA LYS A 357 11.87 12.97 -13.08
C LYS A 357 12.55 13.92 -14.04
N TYR A 358 13.85 14.14 -13.92
CA TYR A 358 14.58 15.04 -14.82
C TYR A 358 14.51 14.59 -16.28
N LYS A 359 14.31 13.29 -16.57
CA LYS A 359 14.09 12.84 -17.95
C LYS A 359 12.92 13.54 -18.62
N THR A 360 11.79 13.67 -17.91
CA THR A 360 10.55 14.26 -18.42
C THR A 360 10.38 15.73 -18.05
N GLU A 361 10.94 16.15 -16.91
CA GLU A 361 10.64 17.45 -16.29
C GLU A 361 11.93 18.25 -16.07
N LYS A 362 12.38 18.92 -17.14
CA LYS A 362 13.66 19.65 -17.14
C LYS A 362 13.69 20.85 -16.20
N PHE A 363 12.54 21.36 -15.74
CA PHE A 363 12.48 22.49 -14.80
C PHE A 363 13.13 22.20 -13.44
N LEU A 364 13.36 20.93 -13.08
CA LEU A 364 14.16 20.56 -11.90
C LEU A 364 15.53 21.27 -11.89
N GLU A 365 16.15 21.44 -13.05
CA GLU A 365 17.38 22.22 -13.20
C GLU A 365 17.21 23.67 -12.72
N TYR A 366 16.08 24.29 -13.06
CA TYR A 366 15.79 25.67 -12.64
C TYR A 366 15.60 25.78 -11.14
N LEU A 367 14.93 24.81 -10.50
CA LEU A 367 14.79 24.80 -9.04
C LEU A 367 16.16 24.81 -8.36
N VAL A 368 17.07 23.95 -8.81
CA VAL A 368 18.42 23.87 -8.25
C VAL A 368 19.21 25.15 -8.54
N LYS A 369 19.22 25.64 -9.78
CA LYS A 369 19.95 26.87 -10.16
C LYS A 369 19.42 28.11 -9.45
N LEU A 370 18.14 28.15 -9.10
CA LEU A 370 17.52 29.21 -8.30
C LEU A 370 17.70 29.03 -6.80
N LYS A 371 18.47 28.03 -6.35
CA LYS A 371 18.76 27.70 -4.95
C LYS A 371 17.54 27.26 -4.14
N LEU A 372 16.48 26.79 -4.82
CA LEU A 372 15.30 26.18 -4.20
C LEU A 372 15.59 24.70 -3.89
N TYR A 373 16.69 24.44 -3.16
CA TYR A 373 17.23 23.11 -2.98
C TYR A 373 16.30 22.18 -2.19
N ASN A 374 15.63 22.69 -1.15
CA ASN A 374 14.64 21.89 -0.41
C ASN A 374 13.46 21.49 -1.31
N LEU A 375 12.95 22.43 -2.10
CA LEU A 375 11.87 22.15 -3.06
C LEU A 375 12.30 21.11 -4.11
N ALA A 376 13.52 21.22 -4.66
CA ALA A 376 14.06 20.26 -5.62
C ALA A 376 14.22 18.86 -5.00
N ALA A 377 14.74 18.78 -3.77
CA ALA A 377 14.90 17.52 -3.04
C ALA A 377 13.54 16.86 -2.75
N ASP A 378 12.59 17.60 -2.18
CA ASP A 378 11.23 17.10 -1.91
C ASP A 378 10.55 16.65 -3.21
N TYR A 379 10.63 17.46 -4.26
CA TYR A 379 10.02 17.14 -5.54
C TYR A 379 10.54 15.83 -6.11
N SER A 380 11.83 15.50 -5.89
CA SER A 380 12.45 14.26 -6.37
C SER A 380 11.87 13.00 -5.75
N SER A 381 11.30 13.09 -4.54
CA SER A 381 10.77 11.96 -3.77
C SER A 381 9.25 11.77 -3.95
N ILE A 382 8.54 12.74 -4.53
CA ILE A 382 7.06 12.77 -4.53
C ILE A 382 6.47 12.08 -5.77
N VAL A 383 5.35 11.36 -5.59
CA VAL A 383 4.61 10.67 -6.66
C VAL A 383 3.21 11.22 -6.92
N TYR A 384 2.82 12.33 -6.27
CA TYR A 384 1.49 12.94 -6.36
C TYR A 384 1.59 14.42 -6.74
N ASP A 385 0.48 14.98 -7.23
CA ASP A 385 0.42 16.39 -7.62
C ASP A 385 0.63 17.33 -6.41
N VAL A 386 1.52 18.29 -6.60
CA VAL A 386 1.89 19.28 -5.60
C VAL A 386 1.49 20.70 -5.99
N GLY A 387 0.72 20.85 -7.07
CA GLY A 387 0.30 22.15 -7.61
C GLY A 387 1.45 22.88 -8.30
N ILE A 388 2.47 22.16 -8.77
CA ILE A 388 3.47 22.66 -9.72
C ILE A 388 2.97 22.31 -11.12
N ASN A 389 3.11 23.23 -12.08
CA ASN A 389 2.75 23.04 -13.47
C ASN A 389 4.02 22.75 -14.31
N PRO A 390 4.36 21.49 -14.62
CA PRO A 390 5.57 21.17 -15.39
C PRO A 390 5.60 21.78 -16.79
N GLU A 391 4.44 22.08 -17.36
CA GLU A 391 4.27 22.61 -18.73
C GLU A 391 4.43 24.14 -18.82
N GLY A 392 4.74 24.82 -17.71
CA GLY A 392 4.94 26.27 -17.72
C GLY A 392 6.18 26.69 -18.52
N ASN A 393 6.07 27.78 -19.29
CA ASN A 393 7.17 28.24 -20.17
C ASN A 393 8.32 28.90 -19.39
N ASN A 394 8.07 29.27 -18.14
CA ASN A 394 9.05 29.89 -17.26
C ASN A 394 8.76 29.53 -15.80
N ILE A 395 9.73 29.78 -14.91
CA ILE A 395 9.62 29.33 -13.53
C ILE A 395 8.42 29.93 -12.76
N LYS A 396 7.94 31.12 -13.14
CA LYS A 396 6.78 31.74 -12.50
C LYS A 396 5.49 31.01 -12.88
N GLU A 397 5.36 30.61 -14.14
CA GLU A 397 4.24 29.77 -14.60
C GLU A 397 4.32 28.37 -14.00
N ILE A 398 5.53 27.80 -13.91
CA ILE A 398 5.74 26.46 -13.34
C ILE A 398 5.34 26.43 -11.87
N LEU A 399 5.79 27.41 -11.08
CA LEU A 399 5.48 27.50 -9.66
C LEU A 399 4.13 28.18 -9.37
N GLY A 400 3.49 28.77 -10.38
CA GLY A 400 2.25 29.54 -10.23
C GLY A 400 2.37 30.71 -9.25
N VAL A 401 3.52 31.39 -9.20
CA VAL A 401 3.77 32.53 -8.30
C VAL A 401 4.44 33.69 -9.01
N ASP A 402 4.24 34.91 -8.49
CA ASP A 402 4.89 36.11 -9.01
C ASP A 402 6.37 36.23 -8.60
N LYS A 403 7.03 37.30 -9.07
CA LYS A 403 8.45 37.56 -8.77
C LYS A 403 8.73 37.79 -7.28
N VAL A 404 7.77 38.39 -6.56
CA VAL A 404 7.91 38.68 -5.13
C VAL A 404 7.90 37.39 -4.34
N ASN A 405 6.93 36.51 -4.59
CA ASN A 405 6.82 35.22 -3.93
C ASN A 405 7.92 34.25 -4.39
N LEU A 406 8.38 34.31 -5.64
CA LEU A 406 9.57 33.57 -6.06
C LEU A 406 10.80 33.94 -5.21
N LYS A 407 11.07 35.25 -5.03
CA LYS A 407 12.19 35.71 -4.19
C LYS A 407 12.02 35.24 -2.74
N ARG A 408 10.80 35.32 -2.22
CA ARG A 408 10.46 34.83 -0.89
C ARG A 408 10.73 33.33 -0.73
N LEU A 409 10.36 32.50 -1.71
CA LEU A 409 10.67 31.07 -1.72
C LEU A 409 12.18 30.81 -1.70
N GLN A 410 12.98 31.63 -2.42
CA GLN A 410 14.44 31.52 -2.44
C GLN A 410 15.08 31.89 -1.10
N GLU A 411 14.65 33.00 -0.50
CA GLU A 411 15.15 33.48 0.80
C GLU A 411 14.86 32.48 1.93
N LEU A 412 13.68 31.83 1.87
CA LEU A 412 13.30 30.79 2.81
C LEU A 412 13.91 29.41 2.49
N ASN A 413 14.50 29.24 1.30
CA ASN A 413 14.81 27.92 0.70
C ASN A 413 13.63 26.95 0.93
N ALA A 414 12.45 27.36 0.46
CA ALA A 414 11.19 26.71 0.79
C ALA A 414 11.21 25.22 0.43
N ASN A 415 10.63 24.41 1.30
CA ASN A 415 10.28 23.02 1.01
C ASN A 415 8.88 22.95 0.37
N ILE A 416 8.40 21.76 0.00
CA ILE A 416 7.12 21.63 -0.70
C ILE A 416 5.93 22.11 0.13
N SER A 417 5.98 21.96 1.45
CA SER A 417 4.92 22.40 2.37
C SER A 417 4.86 23.93 2.42
N THR A 418 6.01 24.59 2.62
CA THR A 418 6.12 26.05 2.62
C THR A 418 5.70 26.64 1.27
N TYR A 419 6.09 26.01 0.16
CA TYR A 419 5.65 26.38 -1.18
C TYR A 419 4.13 26.34 -1.32
N LYS A 420 3.48 25.24 -0.91
CA LYS A 420 2.02 25.09 -0.98
C LYS A 420 1.28 26.17 -0.20
N ILE A 421 1.75 26.50 1.01
CA ILE A 421 1.14 27.55 1.82
C ILE A 421 1.26 28.91 1.11
N ILE A 422 2.46 29.29 0.67
CA ILE A 422 2.68 30.58 -0.02
C ILE A 422 1.81 30.67 -1.28
N LYS A 423 1.78 29.60 -2.10
CA LYS A 423 1.00 29.56 -3.33
C LYS A 423 -0.50 29.69 -3.06
N ALA A 424 -1.04 28.92 -2.13
CA ALA A 424 -2.47 28.92 -1.84
C ALA A 424 -2.95 30.29 -1.31
N PHE A 425 -2.18 30.92 -0.41
CA PHE A 425 -2.51 32.26 0.08
C PHE A 425 -2.39 33.33 -1.01
N TYR A 426 -1.40 33.19 -1.91
CA TYR A 426 -1.23 34.06 -3.07
C TYR A 426 -2.40 33.96 -4.06
N GLU A 427 -2.84 32.74 -4.41
CA GLU A 427 -3.97 32.49 -5.32
C GLU A 427 -5.28 33.09 -4.78
N GLU A 428 -5.48 33.01 -3.45
CA GLU A 428 -6.65 33.59 -2.76
C GLU A 428 -6.50 35.10 -2.47
N LYS A 429 -5.38 35.72 -2.88
CA LYS A 429 -5.07 37.14 -2.65
C LYS A 429 -5.08 37.53 -1.16
N ILE A 430 -4.79 36.57 -0.27
CA ILE A 430 -4.70 36.78 1.18
C ILE A 430 -3.24 37.05 1.54
N LYS A 431 -2.96 38.24 2.06
CA LYS A 431 -1.60 38.61 2.47
C LYS A 431 -1.15 37.75 3.66
N LEU A 432 -0.06 37.01 3.45
CA LEU A 432 0.59 36.18 4.48
C LEU A 432 2.01 36.68 4.72
N THR A 433 2.30 37.17 5.93
CA THR A 433 3.65 37.60 6.34
C THR A 433 4.55 36.40 6.68
N ASP A 434 5.87 36.62 6.76
CA ASP A 434 6.82 35.57 7.13
C ASP A 434 6.67 35.10 8.58
N GLU A 435 6.33 36.00 9.50
CA GLU A 435 6.08 35.64 10.89
C GLU A 435 4.81 34.78 11.04
N GLU A 436 3.76 35.09 10.27
CA GLU A 436 2.55 34.26 10.22
C GLU A 436 2.83 32.90 9.59
N LEU A 437 3.60 32.85 8.49
CA LEU A 437 4.03 31.59 7.87
C LEU A 437 4.83 30.74 8.85
N LYS A 438 5.79 31.35 9.55
CA LYS A 438 6.57 30.69 10.60
C LYS A 438 5.68 30.16 11.72
N THR A 439 4.72 30.96 12.19
CA THR A 439 3.74 30.55 13.20
C THR A 439 2.93 29.33 12.75
N ILE A 440 2.43 29.34 11.50
CA ILE A 440 1.71 28.21 10.91
C ILE A 440 2.57 26.95 10.91
N MET A 441 3.85 27.07 10.53
CA MET A 441 4.77 25.93 10.47
C MET A 441 5.16 25.40 11.85
N GLU A 442 5.50 26.28 12.80
CA GLU A 442 5.94 25.91 14.15
C GLU A 442 4.82 25.30 14.98
N LYS A 443 3.60 25.86 14.90
CA LYS A 443 2.42 25.31 15.55
C LYS A 443 1.77 24.15 14.77
N ARG A 444 2.26 23.83 13.56
CA ARG A 444 1.71 22.82 12.65
C ARG A 444 0.22 23.01 12.34
N ILE A 445 -0.20 24.27 12.23
CA ILE A 445 -1.60 24.65 11.98
C ILE A 445 -2.07 24.01 10.67
N TYR A 446 -3.28 23.45 10.67
CA TYR A 446 -3.99 23.04 9.45
C TYR A 446 -4.33 24.25 8.58
N TRP A 447 -3.36 24.68 7.77
CA TRP A 447 -3.42 25.91 6.99
C TRP A 447 -4.56 25.91 5.97
N GLN A 448 -5.03 24.75 5.52
CA GLN A 448 -6.20 24.66 4.61
C GLN A 448 -7.47 25.14 5.30
N GLN A 449 -7.68 24.76 6.56
CA GLN A 449 -8.83 25.23 7.35
C GLN A 449 -8.69 26.72 7.66
N LEU A 450 -7.48 27.15 8.03
CA LEU A 450 -7.18 28.56 8.26
C LEU A 450 -7.49 29.39 7.00
N LEU A 451 -7.02 28.95 5.83
CA LEU A 451 -7.26 29.63 4.56
C LEU A 451 -8.75 29.67 4.22
N PHE A 452 -9.46 28.54 4.38
CA PHE A 452 -10.91 28.45 4.18
C PHE A 452 -11.65 29.51 4.99
N ILE A 453 -11.35 29.63 6.29
CA ILE A 453 -11.97 30.64 7.16
C ILE A 453 -11.64 32.06 6.67
N LEU A 454 -10.36 32.34 6.38
CA LEU A 454 -9.90 33.69 6.02
C LEU A 454 -10.55 34.20 4.73
N LYS A 455 -10.85 33.30 3.78
CA LYS A 455 -11.61 33.63 2.56
C LYS A 455 -13.00 34.18 2.86
N GLU A 456 -13.67 33.65 3.88
CA GLU A 456 -15.04 34.05 4.25
C GLU A 456 -15.06 35.34 5.07
N ILE A 457 -14.11 35.53 6.01
CA ILE A 457 -14.17 36.63 6.99
C ILE A 457 -13.34 37.87 6.62
N ASN A 458 -12.51 37.78 5.57
CA ASN A 458 -11.62 38.86 5.10
C ASN A 458 -10.80 39.52 6.22
N LYS A 459 -10.16 38.71 7.08
CA LYS A 459 -9.26 39.16 8.15
C LYS A 459 -7.83 38.66 7.92
N THR A 460 -6.89 39.16 8.71
CA THR A 460 -5.48 38.73 8.67
C THR A 460 -5.29 37.41 9.42
N PRO A 461 -4.35 36.53 8.99
CA PRO A 461 -4.02 35.29 9.70
C PRO A 461 -3.71 35.51 11.19
N SER A 462 -2.91 36.53 11.53
CA SER A 462 -2.56 36.84 12.92
C SER A 462 -3.77 37.11 13.82
N LYS A 463 -4.81 37.78 13.30
CA LYS A 463 -6.03 38.08 14.07
C LYS A 463 -6.81 36.81 14.38
N LEU A 464 -6.98 35.95 13.37
CA LEU A 464 -7.68 34.67 13.52
C LEU A 464 -6.91 33.74 14.47
N ILE A 465 -5.60 33.55 14.24
CA ILE A 465 -4.75 32.73 15.11
C ILE A 465 -4.82 33.21 16.56
N LYS A 466 -4.71 34.53 16.80
CA LYS A 466 -4.80 35.12 18.15
C LYS A 466 -6.18 34.96 18.77
N TYR A 467 -7.25 34.92 17.98
CA TYR A 467 -8.59 34.66 18.49
C TYR A 467 -8.73 33.19 18.91
N ILE A 468 -8.33 32.25 18.05
CA ILE A 468 -8.37 30.82 18.34
C ILE A 468 -7.48 30.47 19.55
N ASP A 469 -6.28 31.06 19.67
CA ASP A 469 -5.38 30.89 20.82
C ASP A 469 -6.01 31.30 22.17
N LYS A 470 -7.04 32.16 22.16
CA LYS A 470 -7.74 32.58 23.38
C LYS A 470 -8.90 31.66 23.75
N LEU A 471 -9.33 30.80 22.83
CA LEU A 471 -10.38 29.83 23.10
C LEU A 471 -9.82 28.72 23.97
N HIS A 472 -10.64 28.21 24.89
CA HIS A 472 -10.25 27.07 25.70
C HIS A 472 -10.25 25.79 24.85
N GLY A 473 -9.17 25.02 24.89
CA GLY A 473 -9.01 23.76 24.16
C GLY A 473 -7.76 23.71 23.29
N GLU A 474 -7.57 22.59 22.60
CA GLU A 474 -6.48 22.40 21.64
C GLU A 474 -6.71 23.25 20.38
N PHE A 475 -5.64 23.91 19.89
CA PHE A 475 -5.75 24.90 18.81
C PHE A 475 -6.44 24.35 17.55
N ASP A 476 -6.06 23.14 17.11
CA ASP A 476 -6.58 22.55 15.88
C ASP A 476 -8.05 22.13 15.99
N ASP A 477 -8.48 21.67 17.17
CA ASP A 477 -9.90 21.36 17.40
C ASP A 477 -10.72 22.65 17.40
N ARG A 478 -10.22 23.71 18.05
CA ARG A 478 -10.88 25.02 18.05
C ARG A 478 -10.90 25.68 16.67
N LEU A 479 -9.86 25.47 15.85
CA LEU A 479 -9.86 25.91 14.45
C LEU A 479 -10.94 25.18 13.64
N ARG A 480 -11.13 23.88 13.88
CA ARG A 480 -12.17 23.06 13.23
C ARG A 480 -13.57 23.52 13.65
N ASP A 481 -13.83 23.66 14.95
CA ASP A 481 -15.10 24.17 15.48
C ASP A 481 -15.42 25.55 14.88
N TYR A 482 -14.40 26.42 14.78
CA TYR A 482 -14.57 27.74 14.21
C TYR A 482 -14.87 27.69 12.70
N ALA A 483 -14.23 26.79 11.94
CA ALA A 483 -14.58 26.57 10.55
C ALA A 483 -16.04 26.10 10.38
N ASP A 484 -16.53 25.22 11.27
CA ASP A 484 -17.92 24.76 11.30
C ASP A 484 -18.89 25.90 11.64
N TYR A 485 -18.53 26.75 12.61
CA TYR A 485 -19.28 27.97 12.92
C TYR A 485 -19.40 28.90 11.72
N ILE A 486 -18.30 29.21 11.04
CA ILE A 486 -18.30 30.09 9.85
C ILE A 486 -19.15 29.49 8.73
N ASN A 487 -19.04 28.18 8.49
CA ASN A 487 -19.92 27.46 7.55
C ASN A 487 -21.40 27.63 7.89
N ASN A 488 -21.77 27.49 9.17
CA ASN A 488 -23.14 27.69 9.62
C ASN A 488 -23.57 29.15 9.48
N ALA A 489 -22.71 30.11 9.84
CA ALA A 489 -22.96 31.53 9.69
C ALA A 489 -23.22 31.94 8.22
N VAL A 490 -22.46 31.40 7.27
CA VAL A 490 -22.70 31.57 5.82
C VAL A 490 -24.08 31.03 5.43
N LYS A 491 -24.42 29.79 5.85
CA LYS A 491 -25.73 29.18 5.56
C LYS A 491 -26.90 29.95 6.18
N LEU A 492 -26.70 30.54 7.37
CA LEU A 492 -27.66 31.39 8.06
C LEU A 492 -27.71 32.82 7.50
N LYS A 493 -26.85 33.15 6.53
CA LYS A 493 -26.72 34.50 5.94
C LYS A 493 -26.38 35.57 6.97
N TYR A 494 -25.56 35.22 7.95
CA TYR A 494 -25.03 36.20 8.90
C TYR A 494 -24.11 37.20 8.19
N ASP A 495 -24.06 38.42 8.70
CA ASP A 495 -23.19 39.47 8.21
C ASP A 495 -21.76 39.28 8.73
N LEU A 496 -20.93 38.58 7.94
CA LEU A 496 -19.53 38.26 8.28
C LEU A 496 -18.60 39.48 8.25
N THR A 497 -19.08 40.67 7.89
CA THR A 497 -18.28 41.91 7.99
C THR A 497 -18.17 42.42 9.43
N LYS A 498 -19.08 41.99 10.30
CA LYS A 498 -19.18 42.44 11.70
C LYS A 498 -18.30 41.60 12.62
N ASP A 499 -17.36 42.27 13.29
CA ASP A 499 -16.44 41.62 14.25
C ASP A 499 -17.16 40.88 15.38
N ILE A 500 -18.36 41.30 15.80
CA ILE A 500 -19.14 40.58 16.82
C ILE A 500 -19.68 39.22 16.32
N VAL A 501 -19.90 39.09 15.00
CA VAL A 501 -20.36 37.85 14.36
C VAL A 501 -19.19 36.90 14.17
N ILE A 502 -18.07 37.39 13.62
CA ILE A 502 -16.91 36.54 13.33
C ILE A 502 -16.04 36.31 14.58
N PHE A 503 -15.97 37.21 15.53
CA PHE A 503 -15.22 37.03 16.79
C PHE A 503 -16.17 37.15 18.00
N PRO A 504 -17.13 36.22 18.14
CA PRO A 504 -18.07 36.25 19.26
C PRO A 504 -17.31 36.17 20.59
N ARG A 505 -17.79 36.91 21.59
CA ARG A 505 -17.19 36.91 22.93
C ARG A 505 -17.35 35.56 23.62
N ASN A 506 -18.51 34.93 23.44
CA ASN A 506 -18.79 33.56 23.87
C ASN A 506 -18.91 32.69 22.63
N PHE A 507 -17.81 32.08 22.21
CA PHE A 507 -17.75 31.30 20.97
C PHE A 507 -18.63 30.06 21.04
N ASP A 508 -18.57 29.31 22.15
CA ASP A 508 -19.30 28.04 22.26
C ASP A 508 -20.82 28.27 22.18
N GLU A 509 -21.32 29.30 22.85
CA GLU A 509 -22.73 29.69 22.75
C GLU A 509 -23.12 30.13 21.33
N ALA A 510 -22.29 30.93 20.65
CA ALA A 510 -22.57 31.35 19.28
C ALA A 510 -22.55 30.17 18.28
N HIS A 511 -21.61 29.24 18.47
CA HIS A 511 -21.51 28.01 17.69
C HIS A 511 -22.76 27.13 17.87
N ASP A 512 -23.16 26.87 19.11
CA ASP A 512 -24.30 26.01 19.44
C ASP A 512 -25.62 26.62 18.94
N ILE A 513 -25.81 27.94 19.13
CA ILE A 513 -26.99 28.64 18.59
C ILE A 513 -27.04 28.51 17.06
N ALA A 514 -25.91 28.71 16.37
CA ALA A 514 -25.86 28.60 14.91
C ALA A 514 -26.15 27.16 14.44
N ALA A 515 -25.60 26.15 15.12
CA ALA A 515 -25.87 24.75 14.83
C ALA A 515 -27.35 24.40 15.02
N ASP A 516 -27.95 24.81 16.14
CA ASP A 516 -29.37 24.61 16.44
C ASP A 516 -30.29 25.28 15.41
N LEU A 517 -29.95 26.49 14.96
CA LEU A 517 -30.70 27.18 13.92
C LEU A 517 -30.61 26.45 12.58
N ILE A 518 -29.44 25.92 12.21
CA ILE A 518 -29.30 25.09 11.01
C ILE A 518 -30.16 23.83 11.10
N ILE A 519 -30.14 23.14 12.25
CA ILE A 519 -30.98 21.96 12.48
C ILE A 519 -32.46 22.31 12.31
N LYS A 520 -32.93 23.40 12.93
CA LYS A 520 -34.33 23.87 12.81
C LYS A 520 -34.69 24.25 11.37
N LEU A 521 -33.79 24.92 10.66
CA LEU A 521 -34.00 25.27 9.25
C LEU A 521 -34.07 24.03 8.36
N GLU A 522 -33.22 23.04 8.58
CA GLU A 522 -33.28 21.77 7.85
C GLU A 522 -34.56 20.99 8.15
N GLN A 523 -34.99 20.95 9.42
CA GLN A 523 -36.27 20.33 9.80
C GLN A 523 -37.45 21.03 9.15
N ASN A 524 -37.48 22.36 9.13
CA ASN A 524 -38.55 23.14 8.48
C ASN A 524 -38.52 22.95 6.95
N LYS A 525 -37.35 23.03 6.31
CA LYS A 525 -37.20 22.72 4.87
C LYS A 525 -37.68 21.32 4.53
N ASN A 526 -37.34 20.32 5.35
CA ASN A 526 -37.81 18.95 5.15
C ASN A 526 -39.33 18.86 5.34
N TYR A 527 -39.90 19.57 6.31
CA TYR A 527 -41.35 19.63 6.50
C TYR A 527 -42.04 20.24 5.28
N VAL A 528 -41.65 21.45 4.86
CA VAL A 528 -42.23 22.15 3.71
C VAL A 528 -42.04 21.35 2.42
N GLY A 529 -40.82 20.89 2.13
CA GLY A 529 -40.54 20.08 0.95
C GLY A 529 -41.32 18.76 0.93
N PHE A 530 -41.55 18.15 2.09
CA PHE A 530 -42.42 16.97 2.20
C PHE A 530 -43.87 17.30 1.84
N MET A 531 -44.41 18.40 2.38
CA MET A 531 -45.78 18.83 2.05
C MET A 531 -45.92 19.16 0.56
N GLU A 532 -44.95 19.90 0.00
CA GLU A 532 -44.92 20.26 -1.42
C GLU A 532 -44.81 19.03 -2.32
N HIS A 533 -43.99 18.04 -1.95
CA HIS A 533 -43.87 16.78 -2.68
C HIS A 533 -45.24 16.15 -2.92
N TYR A 534 -46.02 15.92 -1.86
CA TYR A 534 -47.34 15.27 -1.98
C TYR A 534 -48.41 16.18 -2.58
N LYS A 535 -48.34 17.49 -2.36
CA LYS A 535 -49.24 18.46 -3.02
C LYS A 535 -49.05 18.46 -4.54
N ASN A 536 -47.82 18.28 -5.01
CA ASN A 536 -47.48 18.28 -6.43
C ASN A 536 -47.59 16.89 -7.09
N LEU A 537 -47.91 15.83 -6.34
CA LEU A 537 -48.22 14.53 -6.94
C LEU A 537 -49.57 14.60 -7.64
N GLY A 538 -49.57 14.39 -8.95
CA GLY A 538 -50.78 14.39 -9.76
C GLY A 538 -51.79 13.29 -9.41
N GLU A 539 -52.94 13.34 -10.07
CA GLU A 539 -54.05 12.40 -9.90
C GLU A 539 -53.67 10.96 -10.23
N GLU A 540 -52.64 10.74 -11.06
CA GLU A 540 -52.15 9.40 -11.40
C GLU A 540 -51.62 8.61 -10.19
N TYR A 541 -51.31 9.28 -9.08
CA TYR A 541 -50.92 8.61 -7.84
C TYR A 541 -52.11 8.20 -6.97
N ASN A 542 -53.33 8.60 -7.32
CA ASN A 542 -54.57 8.14 -6.70
C ASN A 542 -55.06 6.89 -7.44
N TYR A 543 -55.24 5.78 -6.71
CA TYR A 543 -55.71 4.53 -7.31
C TYR A 543 -56.49 3.71 -6.30
N GLU A 544 -57.61 3.16 -6.76
CA GLU A 544 -58.48 2.32 -5.96
C GLU A 544 -59.06 1.14 -6.77
N SER A 545 -59.43 0.10 -6.06
CA SER A 545 -60.14 -1.08 -6.53
C SER A 545 -61.38 -1.30 -5.67
N GLU A 546 -62.10 -2.41 -5.85
CA GLU A 546 -63.24 -2.73 -4.97
C GLU A 546 -62.82 -2.93 -3.51
N LYS A 547 -61.59 -3.43 -3.25
CA LYS A 547 -61.11 -3.81 -1.91
C LYS A 547 -60.03 -2.91 -1.33
N TYR A 548 -59.16 -2.34 -2.16
CA TYR A 548 -57.97 -1.58 -1.73
C TYR A 548 -57.91 -0.17 -2.31
N ILE A 549 -57.27 0.74 -1.59
CA ILE A 549 -57.04 2.14 -1.96
C ILE A 549 -55.62 2.58 -1.59
N ILE A 550 -55.07 3.54 -2.37
CA ILE A 550 -53.79 4.18 -2.10
C ILE A 550 -54.00 5.57 -1.48
N ILE A 551 -53.26 5.85 -0.41
CA ILE A 551 -53.32 7.10 0.33
C ILE A 551 -51.95 7.76 0.37
N LYS A 552 -51.94 9.07 0.14
CA LYS A 552 -50.79 9.93 0.28
C LYS A 552 -50.66 10.36 1.75
N PRO A 553 -49.48 10.19 2.39
CA PRO A 553 -49.24 10.79 3.71
C PRO A 553 -49.38 12.30 3.62
N GLN A 554 -50.00 12.91 4.64
CA GLN A 554 -50.30 14.33 4.62
C GLN A 554 -49.17 15.14 5.25
N LYS A 555 -48.48 14.59 6.26
CA LYS A 555 -47.40 15.25 7.00
C LYS A 555 -46.31 14.26 7.40
N PRO A 556 -45.08 14.72 7.71
CA PRO A 556 -43.97 13.83 8.07
C PRO A 556 -44.27 12.85 9.22
N ILE A 557 -45.07 13.28 10.20
CA ILE A 557 -45.48 12.44 11.33
C ILE A 557 -46.32 11.22 10.92
N ASP A 558 -46.97 11.25 9.75
CA ASP A 558 -47.75 10.12 9.26
C ASP A 558 -46.83 8.96 8.87
N LEU A 559 -45.66 9.21 8.25
CA LEU A 559 -44.64 8.17 8.01
C LEU A 559 -44.10 7.61 9.33
N ILE A 560 -43.89 8.45 10.34
CA ILE A 560 -43.38 8.00 11.64
C ILE A 560 -44.40 7.07 12.31
N LYS A 561 -45.68 7.47 12.35
CA LYS A 561 -46.78 6.68 12.91
C LYS A 561 -46.98 5.37 12.15
N GLU A 562 -46.96 5.43 10.81
CA GLU A 562 -47.09 4.26 9.96
C GLU A 562 -45.98 3.25 10.23
N GLY A 563 -44.72 3.73 10.26
CA GLY A 563 -43.57 2.88 10.51
C GLY A 563 -43.55 2.26 11.90
N GLN A 564 -43.99 3.02 12.92
CA GLN A 564 -44.15 2.49 14.27
C GLN A 564 -45.23 1.40 14.33
N ALA A 565 -46.38 1.60 13.70
CA ALA A 565 -47.48 0.63 13.71
C ALA A 565 -47.13 -0.67 12.96
N LEU A 566 -46.38 -0.56 11.87
CA LEU A 566 -45.93 -1.71 11.07
C LEU A 566 -44.57 -2.27 11.51
N ASN A 567 -43.95 -1.73 12.57
CA ASN A 567 -42.61 -2.11 13.03
C ASN A 567 -41.54 -2.09 11.92
N HIS A 568 -41.54 -1.06 11.06
CA HIS A 568 -40.47 -0.83 10.08
C HIS A 568 -40.20 0.67 9.87
N CYS A 569 -38.96 1.03 9.55
CA CYS A 569 -38.49 2.41 9.63
C CYS A 569 -38.78 3.24 8.37
N VAL A 570 -40.05 3.54 8.07
CA VAL A 570 -40.39 4.48 6.96
C VAL A 570 -40.19 5.96 7.35
N GLY A 571 -40.10 6.29 8.64
CA GLY A 571 -39.82 7.67 9.09
C GLY A 571 -38.46 8.22 8.63
N SER A 572 -37.47 7.37 8.33
CA SER A 572 -36.16 7.81 7.81
C SER A 572 -36.24 8.40 6.39
N TYR A 573 -37.35 8.20 5.68
CA TYR A 573 -37.52 8.65 4.30
C TYR A 573 -37.95 10.12 4.19
N ILE A 574 -38.26 10.81 5.29
CA ILE A 574 -38.74 12.21 5.28
C ILE A 574 -37.83 13.13 4.46
N LYS A 575 -36.50 13.07 4.68
CA LYS A 575 -35.52 13.88 3.92
C LYS A 575 -35.47 13.50 2.44
N SER A 576 -35.58 12.22 2.10
CA SER A 576 -35.57 11.76 0.71
C SER A 576 -36.82 12.19 -0.04
N VAL A 577 -37.98 12.11 0.62
CA VAL A 577 -39.27 12.58 0.10
C VAL A 577 -39.27 14.09 -0.09
N ALA A 578 -38.83 14.86 0.92
CA ALA A 578 -38.76 16.31 0.84
C ALA A 578 -37.85 16.83 -0.30
N ASN A 579 -36.87 16.02 -0.71
CA ASN A 579 -35.97 16.32 -1.83
C ASN A 579 -36.39 15.65 -3.16
N ASN A 580 -37.64 15.17 -3.28
CA ASN A 580 -38.17 14.49 -4.47
C ASN A 580 -37.35 13.27 -4.94
N LYS A 581 -36.58 12.63 -4.05
CA LYS A 581 -35.75 11.46 -4.40
C LYS A 581 -36.55 10.16 -4.41
N THR A 582 -37.62 10.09 -3.62
CA THR A 582 -38.50 8.92 -3.48
C THR A 582 -39.88 9.37 -3.03
N THR A 583 -40.89 8.54 -3.25
CA THR A 583 -42.29 8.77 -2.85
C THR A 583 -42.76 7.58 -2.03
N ILE A 584 -43.32 7.85 -0.85
CA ILE A 584 -43.88 6.81 0.03
C ILE A 584 -45.41 6.96 0.05
N LEU A 585 -46.12 5.89 -0.28
CA LEU A 585 -47.57 5.83 -0.28
C LEU A 585 -48.04 4.73 0.66
N PHE A 586 -49.28 4.83 1.12
CA PHE A 586 -49.90 3.83 1.99
C PHE A 586 -50.96 3.07 1.20
N VAL A 587 -50.92 1.74 1.24
CA VAL A 587 -52.02 0.90 0.77
C VAL A 587 -52.94 0.62 1.95
N ARG A 588 -54.24 0.68 1.73
CA ARG A 588 -55.29 0.44 2.72
C ARG A 588 -56.37 -0.49 2.19
N GLU A 589 -57.06 -1.15 3.10
CA GLU A 589 -58.36 -1.76 2.82
C GLU A 589 -59.43 -0.67 2.85
N LYS A 590 -60.36 -0.68 1.89
CA LYS A 590 -61.44 0.33 1.80
C LYS A 590 -62.32 0.35 3.04
N GLU A 591 -62.58 -0.81 3.64
CA GLU A 591 -63.37 -0.95 4.88
C GLU A 591 -62.62 -0.48 6.13
N ASN A 592 -61.29 -0.31 6.07
CA ASN A 592 -60.43 0.04 7.21
C ASN A 592 -59.36 1.07 6.83
N ILE A 593 -59.78 2.22 6.28
CA ILE A 593 -58.89 3.22 5.69
C ILE A 593 -57.85 3.79 6.69
N ASP A 594 -58.21 3.86 7.97
CA ASP A 594 -57.36 4.42 9.03
C ASP A 594 -56.36 3.41 9.62
N LYS A 595 -56.45 2.12 9.26
CA LYS A 595 -55.57 1.09 9.80
C LYS A 595 -54.31 0.88 8.93
N PRO A 596 -53.10 0.98 9.50
CA PRO A 596 -51.87 0.63 8.81
C PRO A 596 -51.91 -0.77 8.18
N PHE A 597 -51.54 -0.88 6.89
CA PHE A 597 -51.64 -2.13 6.14
C PHE A 597 -50.35 -2.41 5.33
N TYR A 598 -50.05 -1.64 4.28
CA TYR A 598 -48.74 -1.68 3.60
C TYR A 598 -48.22 -0.28 3.30
N THR A 599 -46.89 -0.16 3.23
CA THR A 599 -46.20 1.01 2.69
C THR A 599 -45.57 0.68 1.34
N LEU A 600 -45.66 1.62 0.41
CA LEU A 600 -45.28 1.48 -0.99
C LEU A 600 -44.26 2.56 -1.33
N GLU A 601 -43.05 2.17 -1.72
CA GLU A 601 -42.00 3.09 -2.15
C GLU A 601 -41.85 3.09 -3.68
N ILE A 602 -41.92 4.29 -4.25
CA ILE A 602 -41.78 4.52 -5.69
C ILE A 602 -40.67 5.55 -5.92
N THR A 603 -39.80 5.26 -6.89
CA THR A 603 -38.80 6.22 -7.37
C THR A 603 -38.81 6.21 -8.89
N LYS A 604 -38.92 7.40 -9.52
CA LYS A 604 -39.00 7.55 -10.99
C LYS A 604 -39.99 6.56 -11.62
N ASP A 605 -41.17 6.44 -11.03
CA ASP A 605 -42.28 5.60 -11.52
C ASP A 605 -41.97 4.09 -11.58
N LYS A 606 -40.96 3.66 -10.80
CA LYS A 606 -40.66 2.26 -10.55
C LYS A 606 -40.95 1.93 -9.10
N LEU A 607 -41.63 0.80 -8.90
CA LEU A 607 -41.75 0.17 -7.61
C LEU A 607 -40.36 -0.21 -7.10
N ILE A 608 -39.96 0.36 -5.97
CA ILE A 608 -38.75 -0.06 -5.26
C ILE A 608 -39.10 -1.17 -4.29
N GLN A 609 -40.13 -0.97 -3.48
CA GLN A 609 -40.61 -1.97 -2.52
C GLN A 609 -42.05 -1.71 -2.08
N CYS A 610 -42.72 -2.76 -1.64
CA CYS A 610 -43.98 -2.69 -0.90
C CYS A 610 -43.92 -3.65 0.29
N ARG A 611 -44.11 -3.11 1.50
CA ARG A 611 -43.78 -3.76 2.77
C ARG A 611 -44.93 -3.64 3.78
N THR A 612 -45.15 -4.67 4.59
CA THR A 612 -46.10 -4.67 5.71
C THR A 612 -45.37 -4.90 7.04
N LYS A 613 -46.11 -5.30 8.07
CA LYS A 613 -45.65 -5.55 9.42
C LYS A 613 -44.35 -6.38 9.42
N ARG A 614 -43.37 -5.96 10.22
CA ARG A 614 -42.03 -6.60 10.31
C ARG A 614 -41.28 -6.66 8.97
N ASN A 615 -41.56 -5.74 8.04
CA ASN A 615 -40.88 -5.62 6.75
C ASN A 615 -41.11 -6.80 5.78
N GLU A 616 -42.20 -7.56 5.99
CA GLU A 616 -42.62 -8.64 5.09
C GLU A 616 -43.05 -8.09 3.72
N SER A 617 -42.86 -8.88 2.67
CA SER A 617 -43.12 -8.44 1.29
C SER A 617 -44.57 -8.64 0.89
N TYR A 618 -45.15 -7.65 0.19
CA TYR A 618 -46.47 -7.77 -0.43
C TYR A 618 -46.63 -8.96 -1.39
N LYS A 619 -45.52 -9.55 -1.87
CA LYS A 619 -45.52 -10.72 -2.76
C LYS A 619 -46.13 -11.97 -2.12
N GLU A 620 -46.19 -12.02 -0.79
CA GLU A 620 -46.77 -13.15 -0.04
C GLU A 620 -48.30 -13.08 0.01
N ASN A 621 -48.89 -11.92 -0.28
CA ASN A 621 -50.33 -11.73 -0.41
C ASN A 621 -50.72 -11.52 -1.87
N LYS A 622 -51.34 -12.53 -2.51
CA LYS A 622 -51.69 -12.51 -3.94
C LYS A 622 -52.57 -11.32 -4.33
N GLU A 623 -53.56 -10.98 -3.49
CA GLU A 623 -54.52 -9.90 -3.79
C GLU A 623 -53.86 -8.53 -3.74
N VAL A 624 -53.05 -8.27 -2.70
CA VAL A 624 -52.29 -7.00 -2.58
C VAL A 624 -51.24 -6.91 -3.69
N LYS A 625 -50.61 -8.02 -4.05
CA LYS A 625 -49.67 -8.07 -5.18
C LYS A 625 -50.34 -7.67 -6.48
N GLU A 626 -51.48 -8.25 -6.81
CA GLU A 626 -52.22 -7.91 -8.02
C GLU A 626 -52.67 -6.45 -8.03
N PHE A 627 -53.11 -5.92 -6.89
CA PHE A 627 -53.49 -4.52 -6.75
C PHE A 627 -52.31 -3.56 -7.03
N VAL A 628 -51.16 -3.79 -6.38
CA VAL A 628 -49.95 -2.96 -6.55
C VAL A 628 -49.41 -3.07 -7.98
N ASP A 629 -49.37 -4.27 -8.57
CA ASP A 629 -48.89 -4.47 -9.93
C ASP A 629 -49.79 -3.74 -10.96
N LYS A 630 -51.12 -3.77 -10.76
CA LYS A 630 -52.08 -2.99 -11.58
C LYS A 630 -51.88 -1.49 -11.43
N TYR A 631 -51.66 -1.01 -10.19
CA TYR A 631 -51.38 0.39 -9.92
C TYR A 631 -50.11 0.89 -10.64
N ILE A 632 -48.99 0.17 -10.51
CA ILE A 632 -47.73 0.54 -11.17
C ILE A 632 -47.86 0.57 -12.69
N LYS A 633 -48.69 -0.32 -13.26
CA LYS A 633 -49.02 -0.28 -14.69
C LYS A 633 -49.86 0.96 -15.05
N ASN A 634 -50.82 1.34 -14.21
CA ASN A 634 -51.67 2.51 -14.41
C ASN A 634 -50.85 3.82 -14.42
N ILE A 635 -50.00 4.05 -13.43
CA ILE A 635 -49.13 5.26 -13.36
C ILE A 635 -48.31 5.42 -14.64
N LYS A 636 -47.72 4.32 -15.14
CA LYS A 636 -46.91 4.33 -16.38
C LYS A 636 -47.72 4.72 -17.62
N VAL A 637 -48.96 4.24 -17.72
CA VAL A 637 -49.83 4.52 -18.88
C VAL A 637 -50.37 5.95 -18.83
N SER A 638 -50.78 6.44 -17.66
CA SER A 638 -51.34 7.78 -17.47
C SER A 638 -50.35 8.88 -17.84
N ARG A 639 -49.05 8.71 -17.56
CA ARG A 639 -48.02 9.69 -17.94
C ARG A 639 -47.57 9.62 -19.40
N LEU A 640 -47.64 8.46 -20.05
CA LEU A 640 -47.44 8.35 -21.50
C LEU A 640 -48.50 9.14 -22.29
N LYS A 641 -49.70 9.34 -21.71
CA LYS A 641 -50.76 10.16 -22.31
C LYS A 641 -50.64 11.67 -22.05
N ILE A 642 -49.83 12.08 -21.07
CA ILE A 642 -49.58 13.49 -20.74
C ILE A 642 -48.33 14.03 -21.45
N ALA A 643 -47.42 13.14 -21.87
CA ALA A 643 -46.19 13.47 -22.59
C ALA A 643 -46.32 13.51 -24.13
N VAL A 644 -47.55 13.30 -24.65
CA VAL A 644 -47.96 13.49 -26.05
C VAL A 644 -48.91 14.68 -26.08
#